data_AF-A0A6P0KT12-F1
#
_entry.id   AF-A0A6P0KT12-F1
#
_cell.length_a   1.000
_cell.length_b   1.000
_cell.length_c   1.000
_cell.angle_alpha   90.00
_cell.angle_beta   90.00
_cell.angle_gamma   90.00
#
_symmetry.space_group_name_H-M   'P 1'
#
loop_
_entity.id
_entity.type
_entity.pdbx_description
1 polymer ?
#
loop_
_entity_poly.entity_id
_entity_poly.type
_entity_poly.pdbx_seq_one_letter_code
_entity_poly.pdbx_strand_id
1 'polypeptide(L)'
;MNHLFLFLRRVLIVFLVGTFISVSTFTGQAVADGDTPIPFVDECQLVTLEYPFDQGADFSNPTFIDADENSILLDATLESFELQVDDETAESYDGYIYEATATELQEPYDVETFDPAYNPPVITVSVPEPCFLESDVGDRIVCLQEKSSIDGTPYSLIDLTLRNNLPVRVQLPGQIPQTKENLENQSQYTNIHYHGFNMSPLLGGDDVLVEVHSNVTPPVGFTPTTTEYPASSFLPGGYYPGDPPGESNKYGSIADYHMGVKIPKVHQSGLFWYHSHAHSLSDTQVLAGLSGGMIIKGSNYYYTILDPTDGIQPNPLQIIGNEPERFSVRQKVMLFKQFTDVVGEGGKRCFPLNDKVNPQITIKPGEVQFWRIANIGADHYLNIALESFTEDGQGNLIPSFVEPNGHPNFYILARDADFVKQPVATNSVLLPPATRVEVLVVGGDPDSTYHLVSDLKTDLAGDEKDHWASGAPGNDRSYVLATVNVEDTDTVCYQTAAGGDLRLGAICPGIQTLNNYILNQEAVESDKLLPTPDTLASLSECGPGSARIADLLKTYRKRVGKKGQDDEKTQQLKNLAKKYHMSFKSLLDLLDSSLCITPGDAYSDPLTQKRYFYFTSGDGKFFLTAFNDEQSAPPSFQGQVYNGNRIDKISAVGDIEEWHLVNATTAAHVFHIHQLDFLVTEVILPEDPCSGLLPGTDICTYNNYRIVPEDYDLQFCQSGAELPDGTSDGYRCQLETQGYRDVINLPGNSITTIRIPFVNPFITGIFVYHCHILNHEDRGMMHNLKVANPKSYKLEDMLTLKEATRILIDLIRPRPLP
;
A
#
# COMPACT_ATOMS: atom_id res chain seq x y z
N MET A 1 58.76 6.94 42.78
CA MET A 1 57.30 6.81 43.02
C MET A 1 56.45 7.60 42.03
N ASN A 2 56.72 8.88 41.74
CA ASN A 2 55.92 9.65 40.77
C ASN A 2 55.97 9.15 39.31
N HIS A 3 57.08 8.55 38.86
CA HIS A 3 57.15 7.94 37.52
C HIS A 3 56.40 6.61 37.39
N LEU A 4 56.22 5.87 38.50
CA LEU A 4 55.44 4.62 38.51
C LEU A 4 53.94 4.91 38.46
N PHE A 5 53.50 6.01 39.09
CA PHE A 5 52.10 6.46 39.06
C PHE A 5 51.69 7.01 37.68
N LEU A 6 52.60 7.70 36.97
CA LEU A 6 52.37 8.17 35.59
C LEU A 6 52.36 7.03 34.56
N PHE A 7 53.17 5.98 34.78
CA PHE A 7 53.18 4.78 33.94
C PHE A 7 51.89 3.96 34.13
N LEU A 8 51.47 3.72 35.38
CA LEU A 8 50.22 3.02 35.68
C LEU A 8 48.98 3.79 35.19
N ARG A 9 48.99 5.12 35.22
CA ARG A 9 47.88 5.93 34.68
C ARG A 9 47.79 5.87 33.15
N ARG A 10 48.91 5.73 32.44
CA ARG A 10 48.92 5.53 30.97
C ARG A 10 48.53 4.10 30.58
N VAL A 11 48.92 3.09 31.35
CA VAL A 11 48.51 1.70 31.13
C VAL A 11 47.01 1.51 31.43
N LEU A 12 46.47 2.17 32.47
CA LEU A 12 45.05 2.10 32.80
C LEU A 12 44.16 2.86 31.81
N ILE A 13 44.62 3.98 31.23
CA ILE A 13 43.88 4.70 30.18
C ILE A 13 43.91 3.93 28.85
N VAL A 14 44.98 3.20 28.54
CA VAL A 14 45.02 2.31 27.37
C VAL A 14 44.16 1.05 27.57
N PHE A 15 43.99 0.57 28.81
CA PHE A 15 43.08 -0.54 29.11
C PHE A 15 41.59 -0.12 29.20
N LEU A 16 41.27 1.12 29.61
CA LEU A 16 39.89 1.63 29.70
C LEU A 16 39.34 2.24 28.39
N VAL A 17 40.20 2.56 27.42
CA VAL A 17 39.77 2.97 26.06
C VAL A 17 39.79 1.76 25.09
N GLY A 18 40.26 0.59 25.52
CA GLY A 18 40.37 -0.62 24.71
C GLY A 18 39.31 -1.71 24.97
N THR A 19 38.18 -1.38 25.60
CA THR A 19 37.07 -2.35 25.84
C THR A 19 35.73 -1.96 25.19
N PHE A 20 35.75 -0.99 24.29
CA PHE A 20 34.70 -0.79 23.29
C PHE A 20 35.40 -0.50 21.97
N ILE A 21 34.98 -1.16 20.89
CA ILE A 21 35.49 -1.14 19.51
C ILE A 21 36.49 -2.26 19.17
N SER A 22 35.90 -3.40 18.76
CA SER A 22 36.37 -4.28 17.67
C SER A 22 35.13 -5.09 17.26
N VAL A 23 34.37 -4.68 16.26
CA VAL A 23 34.63 -4.96 14.82
C VAL A 23 35.35 -6.29 14.66
N SER A 24 34.54 -7.34 14.48
CA SER A 24 34.90 -8.53 13.71
C SER A 24 33.96 -8.47 12.50
N THR A 25 34.37 -7.87 11.38
CA THR A 25 34.78 -8.62 10.18
C THR A 25 34.30 -10.08 10.21
N PHE A 26 33.05 -10.31 9.82
CA PHE A 26 32.62 -11.61 9.30
C PHE A 26 33.19 -11.76 7.89
N THR A 27 34.43 -12.23 7.77
CA THR A 27 34.86 -12.95 6.57
C THR A 27 34.72 -14.44 6.89
N GLY A 28 33.48 -14.93 6.86
CA GLY A 28 33.23 -16.36 6.77
C GLY A 28 33.42 -16.77 5.32
N GLN A 29 34.48 -17.52 5.02
CA GLN A 29 34.52 -18.28 3.79
C GLN A 29 33.32 -19.24 3.81
N ALA A 30 32.49 -19.15 2.77
CA ALA A 30 31.46 -20.14 2.47
C ALA A 30 32.13 -21.51 2.38
N VAL A 31 31.84 -22.35 3.37
CA VAL A 31 31.91 -23.80 3.21
C VAL A 31 30.51 -24.19 2.78
N ALA A 32 30.40 -24.68 1.55
CA ALA A 32 29.22 -25.42 1.12
C ALA A 32 29.15 -26.69 1.97
N ASP A 33 28.29 -26.68 2.99
CA ASP A 33 27.82 -27.87 3.67
C ASP A 33 26.37 -28.08 3.25
N GLY A 34 26.12 -29.30 2.73
CA GLY A 34 24.93 -29.64 1.98
C GLY A 34 23.63 -29.63 2.77
N ASP A 35 22.54 -29.53 2.00
CA ASP A 35 21.17 -29.98 2.26
C ASP A 35 20.88 -30.26 3.75
N THR A 36 20.63 -29.19 4.49
CA THR A 36 19.98 -29.28 5.80
C THR A 36 18.53 -28.85 5.62
N PRO A 37 17.53 -29.64 6.09
CA PRO A 37 16.13 -29.26 5.98
C PRO A 37 15.91 -27.92 6.67
N ILE A 38 15.40 -26.94 5.92
CA ILE A 38 15.17 -25.58 6.38
C ILE A 38 13.94 -25.61 7.30
N PRO A 39 14.08 -25.37 8.62
CA PRO A 39 12.92 -25.32 9.49
C PRO A 39 12.14 -24.02 9.20
N PHE A 40 10.84 -24.15 8.91
CA PHE A 40 9.91 -23.03 9.03
C PHE A 40 9.92 -22.54 10.48
N VAL A 41 10.05 -21.24 10.71
CA VAL A 41 10.18 -20.70 12.06
C VAL A 41 8.93 -19.91 12.39
N ASP A 42 8.24 -20.25 13.46
CA ASP A 42 7.13 -19.46 13.97
C ASP A 42 7.66 -18.19 14.67
N GLU A 43 7.06 -17.03 14.37
CA GLU A 43 7.35 -15.80 15.11
C GLU A 43 6.59 -15.75 16.42
N CYS A 44 5.33 -16.21 16.40
CA CYS A 44 4.59 -16.51 17.60
C CYS A 44 5.37 -17.66 18.27
N GLN A 45 5.89 -17.53 19.48
CA GLN A 45 6.63 -18.66 20.11
C GLN A 45 5.71 -19.83 20.52
N LEU A 46 4.61 -20.04 19.79
CA LEU A 46 3.46 -20.87 20.14
C LEU A 46 3.47 -22.20 19.39
N VAL A 47 3.98 -22.26 18.16
CA VAL A 47 4.10 -23.51 17.40
C VAL A 47 5.55 -23.98 17.38
N THR A 48 5.86 -25.00 18.19
CA THR A 48 7.14 -25.71 18.12
C THR A 48 7.18 -26.64 16.92
N LEU A 49 8.30 -26.64 16.18
CA LEU A 49 8.72 -27.54 15.07
C LEU A 49 8.56 -29.06 15.31
N GLU A 50 8.08 -29.50 16.47
CA GLU A 50 7.92 -30.91 16.81
C GLU A 50 6.54 -31.50 16.47
N TYR A 51 5.57 -30.71 15.99
CA TYR A 51 4.25 -31.22 15.58
C TYR A 51 3.88 -30.79 14.15
N PRO A 52 3.42 -31.72 13.28
CA PRO A 52 3.02 -31.41 11.93
C PRO A 52 1.72 -30.58 11.95
N PHE A 53 1.85 -29.27 11.81
CA PHE A 53 0.78 -28.32 11.47
C PHE A 53 -0.59 -28.60 12.12
N ASP A 54 -0.64 -28.70 13.46
CA ASP A 54 -1.91 -28.84 14.19
C ASP A 54 -2.89 -27.71 13.79
N GLN A 55 -4.18 -28.04 13.77
CA GLN A 55 -5.24 -27.21 13.19
C GLN A 55 -5.45 -25.91 13.99
N GLY A 56 -4.99 -24.78 13.44
CA GLY A 56 -5.37 -23.45 13.94
C GLY A 56 -6.88 -23.20 13.81
N ALA A 57 -7.37 -22.09 14.37
CA ALA A 57 -8.80 -21.76 14.32
C ALA A 57 -9.32 -21.51 12.89
N ASP A 58 -10.61 -21.72 12.66
CA ASP A 58 -11.24 -21.45 11.36
C ASP A 58 -11.06 -19.98 10.92
N PHE A 59 -10.69 -19.77 9.65
CA PHE A 59 -10.58 -18.43 9.08
C PHE A 59 -11.94 -17.72 9.06
N SER A 60 -11.95 -16.49 9.54
CA SER A 60 -13.07 -15.56 9.41
C SER A 60 -12.61 -14.25 8.78
N ASN A 61 -13.46 -13.67 7.93
CA ASN A 61 -13.30 -12.25 7.58
C ASN A 61 -13.38 -11.40 8.86
N PRO A 62 -12.70 -10.25 8.89
CA PRO A 62 -12.91 -9.26 9.94
C PRO A 62 -14.36 -8.77 9.90
N THR A 63 -14.83 -8.18 11.00
CA THR A 63 -16.10 -7.44 11.01
C THR A 63 -16.01 -6.24 10.08
N PHE A 64 -17.15 -5.81 9.54
CA PHE A 64 -17.22 -4.66 8.63
C PHE A 64 -18.10 -3.57 9.24
N ILE A 65 -17.67 -2.32 9.11
CA ILE A 65 -18.49 -1.14 9.39
C ILE A 65 -18.78 -0.44 8.06
N ASP A 66 -20.05 -0.19 7.76
CA ASP A 66 -20.43 0.58 6.58
C ASP A 66 -20.47 2.08 6.91
N ALA A 67 -19.46 2.83 6.47
CA ALA A 67 -19.37 4.27 6.68
C ALA A 67 -20.40 5.07 5.87
N ASP A 68 -21.07 4.46 4.87
CA ASP A 68 -22.18 5.10 4.16
C ASP A 68 -23.42 5.25 5.07
N GLU A 69 -23.54 4.39 6.09
CA GLU A 69 -24.71 4.29 6.97
C GLU A 69 -24.39 4.67 8.42
N ASN A 70 -23.12 4.77 8.79
CA ASN A 70 -22.68 4.94 10.19
C ASN A 70 -21.66 6.08 10.35
N SER A 71 -21.76 6.81 11.47
CA SER A 71 -20.64 7.57 12.03
C SER A 71 -19.78 6.68 12.91
N ILE A 72 -18.46 6.85 12.88
CA ILE A 72 -17.48 5.94 13.48
C ILE A 72 -16.68 6.66 14.57
N LEU A 73 -16.54 6.04 15.73
CA LEU A 73 -15.56 6.41 16.75
C LEU A 73 -14.46 5.35 16.75
N LEU A 74 -13.21 5.75 16.57
CA LEU A 74 -12.02 4.94 16.85
C LEU A 74 -11.38 5.48 18.12
N ASP A 75 -11.37 4.68 19.18
CA ASP A 75 -10.76 5.01 20.46
C ASP A 75 -9.41 4.30 20.58
N ALA A 76 -8.32 5.06 20.45
CA ALA A 76 -6.97 4.56 20.63
C ALA A 76 -6.68 4.41 22.13
N THR A 77 -6.71 3.17 22.61
CA THR A 77 -6.60 2.85 24.04
C THR A 77 -5.55 1.77 24.29
N LEU A 78 -5.06 1.68 25.53
CA LEU A 78 -4.32 0.52 26.01
C LEU A 78 -5.31 -0.49 26.56
N GLU A 79 -5.38 -1.67 25.96
CA GLU A 79 -6.27 -2.75 26.37
C GLU A 79 -5.64 -4.11 26.04
N SER A 80 -6.21 -5.19 26.57
CA SER A 80 -5.81 -6.55 26.23
C SER A 80 -6.63 -7.09 25.06
N PHE A 81 -6.01 -7.86 24.17
CA PHE A 81 -6.65 -8.58 23.08
C PHE A 81 -6.21 -10.04 23.08
N GLU A 82 -7.02 -10.90 22.47
CA GLU A 82 -6.74 -12.34 22.37
C GLU A 82 -6.23 -12.69 20.97
N LEU A 83 -5.13 -13.43 20.89
CA LEU A 83 -4.71 -14.13 19.67
C LEU A 83 -5.14 -15.58 19.74
N GLN A 84 -5.96 -16.00 18.79
CA GLN A 84 -6.38 -17.40 18.72
C GLN A 84 -5.27 -18.26 18.11
N VAL A 85 -4.92 -19.33 18.83
CA VAL A 85 -3.89 -20.28 18.40
C VAL A 85 -4.53 -21.52 17.82
N ASP A 86 -5.62 -22.00 18.44
CA ASP A 86 -6.50 -23.05 17.95
C ASP A 86 -7.95 -22.80 18.40
N ASP A 87 -8.87 -23.72 18.11
CA ASP A 87 -10.31 -23.59 18.45
C ASP A 87 -10.60 -23.55 19.96
N GLU A 88 -9.68 -24.05 20.81
CA GLU A 88 -9.85 -24.15 22.25
C GLU A 88 -8.94 -23.18 23.04
N THR A 89 -7.89 -22.65 22.40
CA THR A 89 -6.85 -21.85 23.05
C THR A 89 -6.68 -20.46 22.43
N ALA A 90 -6.65 -19.47 23.31
CA ALA A 90 -6.28 -18.10 22.99
C ALA A 90 -5.25 -17.59 24.00
N GLU A 91 -4.30 -16.80 23.52
CA GLU A 91 -3.34 -16.08 24.37
C GLU A 91 -3.69 -14.59 24.42
N SER A 92 -3.69 -14.05 25.65
CA SER A 92 -3.97 -12.65 25.93
C SER A 92 -2.69 -11.81 25.85
N TYR A 93 -2.78 -10.65 25.22
CA TYR A 93 -1.69 -9.70 25.07
C TYR A 93 -2.18 -8.27 25.31
N ASP A 94 -1.35 -7.46 25.96
CA ASP A 94 -1.61 -6.03 26.08
C ASP A 94 -1.10 -5.28 24.84
N GLY A 95 -1.91 -4.39 24.30
CA GLY A 95 -1.57 -3.63 23.10
C GLY A 95 -2.22 -2.25 23.06
N TYR A 96 -1.78 -1.44 22.11
CA TYR A 96 -2.48 -0.21 21.77
C TYR A 96 -3.44 -0.54 20.63
N ILE A 97 -4.74 -0.49 20.87
CA ILE A 97 -5.75 -0.92 19.90
C ILE A 97 -6.75 0.20 19.63
N TYR A 98 -7.42 0.08 18.48
CA TYR A 98 -8.59 0.90 18.17
C TYR A 98 -9.85 0.17 18.62
N GLU A 99 -10.46 0.59 19.73
CA GLU A 99 -11.82 0.20 20.04
C GLU A 99 -12.77 0.98 19.13
N ALA A 100 -13.63 0.26 18.40
CA ALA A 100 -14.50 0.87 17.40
C ALA A 100 -15.96 0.91 17.89
N THR A 101 -16.64 2.02 17.64
CA THR A 101 -18.09 2.13 17.80
C THR A 101 -18.69 2.72 16.53
N ALA A 102 -19.77 2.13 16.04
CA ALA A 102 -20.57 2.63 14.94
C ALA A 102 -21.92 3.15 15.47
N THR A 103 -22.38 4.28 14.94
CA THR A 103 -23.70 4.83 15.26
C THR A 103 -24.44 5.11 13.96
N GLU A 104 -25.63 4.55 13.81
CA GLU A 104 -26.38 4.64 12.57
C GLU A 104 -26.84 6.09 12.31
N LEU A 105 -26.60 6.59 11.09
CA LEU A 105 -26.88 7.98 10.71
C LEU A 105 -28.39 8.28 10.69
N GLN A 106 -29.23 7.28 10.39
CA GLN A 106 -30.69 7.44 10.33
C GLN A 106 -31.36 7.27 11.69
N GLU A 107 -30.80 6.42 12.54
CA GLU A 107 -31.28 6.12 13.89
C GLU A 107 -30.15 6.32 14.91
N PRO A 108 -29.80 7.57 15.27
CA PRO A 108 -28.58 7.90 16.04
C PRO A 108 -28.60 7.44 17.51
N TYR A 109 -29.60 6.63 17.89
CA TYR A 109 -29.68 5.94 19.16
C TYR A 109 -29.32 4.46 19.05
N ASP A 110 -29.22 3.91 17.83
CA ASP A 110 -28.69 2.57 17.60
C ASP A 110 -27.17 2.67 17.49
N VAL A 111 -26.51 2.10 18.49
CA VAL A 111 -25.06 2.18 18.68
C VAL A 111 -24.55 0.76 18.78
N GLU A 112 -23.72 0.38 17.81
CA GLU A 112 -23.01 -0.89 17.80
C GLU A 112 -21.59 -0.65 18.31
N THR A 113 -21.27 -1.27 19.45
CA THR A 113 -19.91 -1.28 20.00
C THR A 113 -19.25 -2.59 19.62
N PHE A 114 -18.05 -2.51 19.07
CA PHE A 114 -17.26 -3.67 18.69
C PHE A 114 -16.29 -3.98 19.81
N ASP A 115 -16.21 -5.27 20.17
CA ASP A 115 -15.24 -5.71 21.17
C ASP A 115 -13.82 -5.34 20.70
N PRO A 116 -12.95 -4.88 21.61
CA PRO A 116 -11.59 -4.54 21.26
C PRO A 116 -10.87 -5.77 20.72
N ALA A 117 -10.40 -5.68 19.46
CA ALA A 117 -9.81 -6.79 18.73
C ALA A 117 -8.47 -6.38 18.14
N TYR A 118 -7.61 -7.38 17.94
CA TYR A 118 -6.29 -7.18 17.35
C TYR A 118 -6.37 -6.53 15.95
N ASN A 119 -7.34 -6.96 15.14
CA ASN A 119 -7.74 -6.21 13.95
C ASN A 119 -9.09 -5.55 14.23
N PRO A 120 -9.14 -4.20 14.26
CA PRO A 120 -10.41 -3.50 14.38
C PRO A 120 -11.26 -3.78 13.14
N PRO A 121 -12.58 -3.50 13.21
CA PRO A 121 -13.47 -3.66 12.07
C PRO A 121 -12.94 -2.95 10.81
N VAL A 122 -13.09 -3.62 9.67
CA VAL A 122 -12.76 -3.05 8.36
C VAL A 122 -13.80 -2.01 8.00
N ILE A 123 -13.36 -0.77 7.82
CA ILE A 123 -14.25 0.32 7.45
C ILE A 123 -14.47 0.26 5.94
N THR A 124 -15.72 0.15 5.52
CA THR A 124 -16.11 0.11 4.11
C THR A 124 -16.85 1.38 3.73
N VAL A 125 -16.63 1.87 2.52
CA VAL A 125 -17.31 3.07 2.01
C VAL A 125 -17.49 2.97 0.51
N SER A 126 -18.60 3.47 -0.01
CA SER A 126 -18.84 3.52 -1.46
C SER A 126 -18.17 4.73 -2.07
N VAL A 127 -17.70 4.63 -3.32
CA VAL A 127 -17.49 5.85 -4.11
C VAL A 127 -18.84 6.44 -4.53
N PRO A 128 -18.95 7.78 -4.57
CA PRO A 128 -20.14 8.46 -5.08
C PRO A 128 -20.26 8.23 -6.59
N GLU A 129 -20.92 7.12 -6.96
CA GLU A 129 -21.16 6.62 -8.31
C GLU A 129 -19.95 6.59 -9.25
N PRO A 130 -19.36 5.41 -9.50
CA PRO A 130 -18.22 5.31 -10.38
C PRO A 130 -18.60 5.73 -11.82
N CYS A 131 -17.70 6.44 -12.47
CA CYS A 131 -17.84 6.88 -13.85
C CYS A 131 -16.99 6.00 -14.76
N PHE A 132 -17.61 5.43 -15.80
CA PHE A 132 -16.97 4.49 -16.72
C PHE A 132 -16.89 5.05 -18.12
N LEU A 133 -15.89 4.61 -18.89
CA LEU A 133 -15.82 4.83 -20.32
C LEU A 133 -16.68 3.78 -21.05
N GLU A 134 -17.78 4.21 -21.66
CA GLU A 134 -18.63 3.30 -22.45
C GLU A 134 -18.11 3.25 -23.91
N SER A 135 -17.61 2.09 -24.34
CA SER A 135 -16.98 1.87 -25.66
C SER A 135 -17.95 2.01 -26.84
N ASP A 136 -19.24 1.72 -26.63
CA ASP A 136 -20.20 1.54 -27.72
C ASP A 136 -20.88 2.83 -28.20
N VAL A 137 -20.74 3.93 -27.46
CA VAL A 137 -21.34 5.24 -27.79
C VAL A 137 -20.28 6.34 -27.85
N GLY A 138 -19.15 6.04 -28.52
CA GLY A 138 -18.12 7.03 -28.83
C GLY A 138 -17.40 7.57 -27.60
N ASP A 139 -16.96 6.67 -26.72
CA ASP A 139 -16.10 6.95 -25.56
C ASP A 139 -16.62 8.09 -24.68
N ARG A 140 -17.91 8.02 -24.31
CA ARG A 140 -18.50 8.95 -23.35
C ARG A 140 -18.31 8.40 -21.94
N ILE A 141 -17.92 9.27 -21.03
CA ILE A 141 -17.99 8.99 -19.59
C ILE A 141 -19.47 8.93 -19.20
N VAL A 142 -19.93 7.75 -18.79
CA VAL A 142 -21.27 7.53 -18.25
C VAL A 142 -21.10 7.25 -16.75
N CYS A 143 -21.61 8.16 -15.93
CA CYS A 143 -21.75 7.91 -14.50
C CYS A 143 -23.12 7.27 -14.28
N LEU A 144 -23.23 6.35 -13.31
CA LEU A 144 -24.50 5.77 -12.89
C LEU A 144 -25.43 6.89 -12.33
N GLN A 145 -26.72 6.62 -12.09
CA GLN A 145 -27.71 7.66 -11.77
C GLN A 145 -27.68 8.12 -10.31
N GLU A 146 -27.52 9.44 -10.10
CA GLU A 146 -27.38 10.13 -8.81
C GLU A 146 -28.27 9.61 -7.66
N LYS A 147 -27.67 8.99 -6.64
CA LYS A 147 -28.16 9.05 -5.27
C LYS A 147 -27.75 10.41 -4.67
N SER A 148 -28.75 11.28 -4.50
CA SER A 148 -28.59 12.56 -3.81
C SER A 148 -28.20 12.37 -2.35
N SER A 149 -27.12 13.02 -1.90
CA SER A 149 -26.83 13.25 -0.48
C SER A 149 -27.84 14.22 0.16
N ILE A 150 -27.90 14.22 1.49
CA ILE A 150 -28.80 15.08 2.29
C ILE A 150 -28.52 16.59 2.09
N ASP A 151 -27.32 16.95 1.61
CA ASP A 151 -26.88 18.34 1.41
C ASP A 151 -26.76 18.79 -0.07
N GLY A 152 -27.03 17.89 -1.03
CA GLY A 152 -26.98 18.20 -2.45
C GLY A 152 -25.57 18.30 -3.07
N THR A 153 -24.52 17.94 -2.33
CA THR A 153 -23.15 17.77 -2.89
C THR A 153 -22.78 16.30 -3.00
N PRO A 154 -22.53 15.75 -4.21
CA PRO A 154 -22.36 14.31 -4.42
C PRO A 154 -20.94 13.85 -4.05
N TYR A 155 -20.66 13.71 -2.76
CA TYR A 155 -19.49 13.02 -2.21
C TYR A 155 -19.94 11.96 -1.21
N SER A 156 -19.24 10.82 -1.15
CA SER A 156 -19.32 9.93 0.01
C SER A 156 -18.45 10.50 1.12
N LEU A 157 -18.89 10.37 2.36
CA LEU A 157 -18.24 10.94 3.53
C LEU A 157 -18.00 9.82 4.53
N ILE A 158 -16.77 9.68 5.01
CA ILE A 158 -16.51 8.93 6.22
C ILE A 158 -16.56 9.95 7.37
N ASP A 159 -17.60 9.84 8.22
CA ASP A 159 -17.70 10.60 9.46
C ASP A 159 -17.01 9.83 10.57
N LEU A 160 -15.78 10.22 10.92
CA LEU A 160 -14.92 9.50 11.84
C LEU A 160 -14.42 10.43 12.94
N THR A 161 -14.49 9.96 14.18
CA THR A 161 -13.83 10.61 15.33
C THR A 161 -12.72 9.71 15.82
N LEU A 162 -11.49 10.23 15.88
CA LEU A 162 -10.38 9.60 16.58
C LEU A 162 -10.34 10.15 18.00
N ARG A 163 -10.44 9.28 19.01
CA ARG A 163 -10.18 9.61 20.41
C ARG A 163 -8.85 9.00 20.84
N ASN A 164 -8.02 9.79 21.52
CA ASN A 164 -6.77 9.30 22.09
C ASN A 164 -6.89 9.11 23.61
N ASN A 165 -6.95 7.84 24.04
CA ASN A 165 -6.90 7.41 25.43
C ASN A 165 -5.61 6.63 25.76
N LEU A 166 -4.54 6.75 24.96
CA LEU A 166 -3.28 6.05 25.19
C LEU A 166 -2.57 6.52 26.47
N PRO A 167 -1.90 5.65 27.23
CA PRO A 167 -1.25 6.02 28.48
C PRO A 167 0.01 6.90 28.27
N VAL A 168 0.20 7.88 29.15
CA VAL A 168 1.37 8.79 29.18
C VAL A 168 2.66 8.01 29.49
N ARG A 169 3.75 8.27 28.76
CA ARG A 169 5.07 7.66 29.02
C ARG A 169 5.71 8.29 30.26
N VAL A 170 5.38 7.74 31.44
CA VAL A 170 6.11 7.87 32.71
C VAL A 170 6.08 9.25 33.40
N GLN A 171 5.56 9.26 34.64
CA GLN A 171 5.89 10.25 35.66
C GLN A 171 7.02 9.68 36.54
N LEU A 172 8.09 10.43 36.80
CA LEU A 172 8.82 10.22 38.07
C LEU A 172 8.03 10.96 39.16
N PRO A 173 7.73 10.31 40.30
CA PRO A 173 6.94 10.92 41.38
C PRO A 173 7.50 12.30 41.81
N GLY A 174 6.69 13.36 41.65
CA GLY A 174 6.83 14.62 42.40
C GLY A 174 7.84 15.66 41.90
N GLN A 175 8.30 15.65 40.64
CA GLN A 175 9.28 16.66 40.17
C GLN A 175 8.77 17.70 39.14
N ILE A 176 7.59 17.54 38.55
CA ILE A 176 7.13 18.44 37.48
C ILE A 176 5.62 18.77 37.64
N PRO A 177 5.21 20.05 37.70
CA PRO A 177 3.80 20.45 37.75
C PRO A 177 3.04 20.07 36.47
N GLN A 178 1.76 19.70 36.56
CA GLN A 178 0.88 19.50 35.39
C GLN A 178 0.57 20.83 34.69
N THR A 179 1.49 21.31 33.86
CA THR A 179 1.29 22.44 32.94
C THR A 179 1.01 21.92 31.53
N LYS A 180 0.44 22.77 30.65
CA LYS A 180 0.23 22.48 29.22
C LYS A 180 1.50 21.91 28.56
N GLU A 181 2.60 22.63 28.74
CA GLU A 181 3.92 22.27 28.20
C GLU A 181 4.44 20.93 28.77
N ASN A 182 4.06 20.56 30.00
CA ASN A 182 4.47 19.28 30.59
C ASN A 182 3.58 18.10 30.16
N LEU A 183 2.28 18.32 29.93
CA LEU A 183 1.38 17.31 29.37
C LEU A 183 1.70 17.05 27.90
N GLU A 184 1.95 18.09 27.10
CA GLU A 184 2.37 17.98 25.69
C GLU A 184 3.72 17.25 25.55
N ASN A 185 4.66 17.46 26.48
CA ASN A 185 5.97 16.78 26.47
C ASN A 185 5.97 15.36 27.07
N GLN A 186 4.90 14.93 27.74
CA GLN A 186 4.84 13.64 28.46
C GLN A 186 3.77 12.69 27.91
N SER A 187 2.70 13.23 27.33
CA SER A 187 1.60 12.48 26.71
C SER A 187 2.10 11.72 25.48
N GLN A 188 1.63 10.48 25.30
CA GLN A 188 1.67 9.87 23.97
C GLN A 188 0.63 10.59 23.10
N TYR A 189 1.07 11.26 22.04
CA TYR A 189 0.15 11.71 21.00
C TYR A 189 0.00 10.61 19.95
N THR A 190 -1.08 10.68 19.20
CA THR A 190 -1.32 9.83 18.04
C THR A 190 -1.93 10.66 16.92
N ASN A 191 -2.07 10.07 15.75
CA ASN A 191 -2.91 10.54 14.66
C ASN A 191 -3.41 9.32 13.88
N ILE A 192 -4.00 9.53 12.72
CA ILE A 192 -4.39 8.46 11.81
C ILE A 192 -4.01 8.86 10.40
N HIS A 193 -3.44 7.91 9.67
CA HIS A 193 -3.18 8.01 8.24
C HIS A 193 -4.07 7.02 7.49
N TYR A 194 -4.70 7.47 6.41
CA TYR A 194 -5.45 6.62 5.48
C TYR A 194 -4.55 6.17 4.33
N HIS A 195 -3.84 5.08 4.56
CA HIS A 195 -2.81 4.61 3.65
C HIS A 195 -3.36 4.24 2.27
N GLY A 196 -2.80 4.89 1.24
CA GLY A 196 -3.17 4.73 -0.17
C GLY A 196 -4.40 5.52 -0.62
N PHE A 197 -5.05 6.24 0.28
CA PHE A 197 -6.15 7.11 -0.09
C PHE A 197 -5.66 8.34 -0.86
N ASN A 198 -6.44 8.78 -1.84
CA ASN A 198 -6.20 9.98 -2.63
C ASN A 198 -7.16 11.10 -2.20
N MET A 199 -6.86 11.71 -1.05
CA MET A 199 -7.77 12.57 -0.31
C MET A 199 -7.14 13.94 -0.03
N SER A 200 -7.87 14.78 0.70
CA SER A 200 -7.30 16.05 1.15
C SER A 200 -6.35 15.80 2.33
N PRO A 201 -5.10 16.29 2.28
CA PRO A 201 -4.15 16.21 3.41
C PRO A 201 -4.36 17.35 4.42
N LEU A 202 -5.50 18.05 4.36
CA LEU A 202 -5.83 19.16 5.24
C LEU A 202 -6.67 18.67 6.42
N LEU A 203 -6.75 19.49 7.47
CA LEU A 203 -7.61 19.26 8.63
C LEU A 203 -8.99 18.70 8.27
N GLY A 204 -9.36 17.61 8.93
CA GLY A 204 -10.58 16.83 8.67
C GLY A 204 -10.45 15.77 7.56
N GLY A 205 -9.32 15.71 6.87
CA GLY A 205 -8.91 14.66 5.92
C GLY A 205 -7.71 13.87 6.45
N ASP A 206 -6.76 13.55 5.59
CA ASP A 206 -5.55 12.78 5.91
C ASP A 206 -4.40 13.68 6.41
N ASP A 207 -4.67 14.47 7.45
CA ASP A 207 -3.70 15.40 8.03
C ASP A 207 -2.77 14.69 9.01
N VAL A 208 -1.72 14.06 8.49
CA VAL A 208 -0.73 13.33 9.28
C VAL A 208 0.20 14.22 10.13
N LEU A 209 0.09 15.54 9.99
CA LEU A 209 0.83 16.50 10.82
C LEU A 209 0.04 16.90 12.07
N VAL A 210 -1.21 16.45 12.20
CA VAL A 210 -2.01 16.66 13.41
C VAL A 210 -1.43 15.85 14.57
N GLU A 211 -1.40 16.45 15.76
CA GLU A 211 -1.10 15.76 17.00
C GLU A 211 -2.39 15.69 17.84
N VAL A 212 -2.93 14.48 18.01
CA VAL A 212 -4.05 14.24 18.92
C VAL A 212 -3.47 13.79 20.25
N HIS A 213 -3.56 14.64 21.28
CA HIS A 213 -2.97 14.37 22.59
C HIS A 213 -3.84 13.44 23.43
N SER A 214 -3.25 12.71 24.38
CA SER A 214 -3.98 11.76 25.21
C SER A 214 -4.91 12.45 26.22
N ASN A 215 -6.07 11.85 26.42
CA ASN A 215 -7.02 12.16 27.47
C ASN A 215 -6.67 11.52 28.82
N VAL A 216 -5.63 10.70 28.90
CA VAL A 216 -5.28 9.94 30.10
C VAL A 216 -4.13 10.64 30.82
N THR A 217 -4.27 10.92 32.12
CA THR A 217 -3.15 11.38 32.96
C THR A 217 -2.92 10.40 34.11
N PRO A 218 -1.68 9.87 34.30
CA PRO A 218 -1.41 8.95 35.39
C PRO A 218 -1.54 9.65 36.75
N PRO A 219 -2.01 8.95 37.80
CA PRO A 219 -2.03 9.49 39.15
C PRO A 219 -0.61 9.77 39.67
N VAL A 220 -0.50 10.77 40.55
CA VAL A 220 0.78 11.19 41.14
C VAL A 220 1.45 10.02 41.86
N GLY A 221 2.64 9.61 41.41
CA GLY A 221 3.41 8.53 42.03
C GLY A 221 3.47 7.21 41.26
N PHE A 222 2.93 7.16 40.04
CA PHE A 222 2.88 5.96 39.20
C PHE A 222 4.27 5.50 38.72
N THR A 223 4.52 4.19 38.76
CA THR A 223 5.64 3.51 38.08
C THR A 223 5.08 2.40 37.18
N PRO A 224 5.49 2.28 35.90
CA PRO A 224 4.80 1.44 34.89
C PRO A 224 4.94 -0.09 35.08
N THR A 225 5.52 -0.57 36.17
CA THR A 225 6.00 -1.97 36.28
C THR A 225 5.02 -2.92 36.97
N THR A 226 3.72 -2.62 37.03
CA THR A 226 2.73 -3.51 37.68
C THR A 226 1.42 -3.57 36.91
N THR A 227 1.07 -4.78 36.47
CA THR A 227 -0.06 -5.22 35.62
C THR A 227 -1.44 -5.29 36.30
N GLU A 228 -1.64 -4.69 37.48
CA GLU A 228 -2.92 -4.79 38.21
C GLU A 228 -3.39 -3.43 38.74
N TYR A 229 -4.09 -2.61 37.94
CA TYR A 229 -5.03 -1.59 38.46
C TYR A 229 -6.20 -1.32 37.49
N PRO A 230 -7.43 -1.15 38.00
CA PRO A 230 -8.61 -0.91 37.15
C PRO A 230 -8.56 0.46 36.48
N ALA A 231 -8.91 0.54 35.19
CA ALA A 231 -8.96 1.75 34.34
C ALA A 231 -9.57 3.00 35.01
N SER A 232 -10.41 2.83 36.04
CA SER A 232 -10.96 3.88 36.91
C SER A 232 -9.95 4.79 37.65
N SER A 233 -8.65 4.49 37.68
CA SER A 233 -7.62 5.29 38.36
C SER A 233 -6.96 6.38 37.50
N PHE A 234 -7.30 6.48 36.22
CA PHE A 234 -6.84 7.54 35.33
C PHE A 234 -7.76 8.76 35.45
N LEU A 235 -7.18 9.96 35.61
CA LEU A 235 -7.96 11.19 35.61
C LEU A 235 -8.28 11.58 34.16
N PRO A 236 -9.51 12.00 33.84
CA PRO A 236 -9.79 12.62 32.55
C PRO A 236 -8.92 13.87 32.40
N GLY A 237 -7.97 13.78 31.47
CA GLY A 237 -7.24 14.90 30.89
C GLY A 237 -8.15 15.70 29.97
N GLY A 238 -7.58 16.62 29.20
CA GLY A 238 -8.33 17.32 28.14
C GLY A 238 -8.66 18.80 28.37
N TYR A 239 -8.28 19.40 29.51
CA TYR A 239 -8.52 20.82 29.78
C TYR A 239 -7.26 21.66 29.63
N TYR A 240 -7.36 22.81 28.94
CA TYR A 240 -6.29 23.79 28.97
C TYR A 240 -6.17 24.40 30.38
N PRO A 241 -4.96 24.73 30.87
CA PRO A 241 -4.81 25.48 32.11
C PRO A 241 -5.56 26.81 32.04
N GLY A 242 -6.67 26.92 32.78
CA GLY A 242 -7.56 28.09 32.78
C GLY A 242 -9.03 27.77 32.51
N ASP A 243 -9.34 26.54 32.06
CA ASP A 243 -10.71 26.13 31.80
C ASP A 243 -11.50 25.87 33.10
N PRO A 244 -12.76 26.32 33.22
CA PRO A 244 -13.60 25.99 34.37
C PRO A 244 -13.93 24.49 34.36
N PRO A 245 -13.65 23.74 35.44
CA PRO A 245 -14.02 22.34 35.54
C PRO A 245 -15.55 22.24 35.58
N GLY A 246 -16.16 21.88 34.44
CA GLY A 246 -17.60 21.62 34.33
C GLY A 246 -18.36 22.39 33.24
N GLU A 247 -17.72 23.24 32.44
CA GLU A 247 -18.36 23.82 31.25
C GLU A 247 -18.01 23.00 29.99
N SER A 248 -19.01 22.69 29.16
CA SER A 248 -18.79 22.12 27.84
C SER A 248 -18.10 23.17 26.97
N ASN A 249 -16.82 22.97 26.66
CA ASN A 249 -16.05 23.92 25.85
C ASN A 249 -16.64 24.04 24.44
N LYS A 250 -16.57 25.26 23.90
CA LYS A 250 -16.93 25.59 22.51
C LYS A 250 -16.05 24.88 21.46
N TYR A 251 -14.93 24.28 21.87
CA TYR A 251 -13.87 23.72 21.02
C TYR A 251 -13.64 22.20 21.19
N GLY A 252 -14.45 21.50 21.99
CA GLY A 252 -14.29 20.04 22.21
C GLY A 252 -13.12 19.65 23.13
N SER A 253 -12.91 18.34 23.28
CA SER A 253 -11.75 17.75 23.97
C SER A 253 -10.52 17.80 23.06
N ILE A 254 -9.32 18.11 23.59
CA ILE A 254 -8.06 18.04 22.81
C ILE A 254 -7.65 16.60 22.44
N ALA A 255 -8.32 15.62 23.04
CA ALA A 255 -8.11 14.21 22.77
C ALA A 255 -9.03 13.64 21.69
N ASP A 256 -10.00 14.43 21.23
CA ASP A 256 -10.94 14.04 20.17
C ASP A 256 -10.60 14.83 18.90
N TYR A 257 -10.42 14.12 17.79
CA TYR A 257 -10.24 14.68 16.47
C TYR A 257 -11.38 14.22 15.56
N HIS A 258 -12.26 15.15 15.21
CA HIS A 258 -13.41 14.89 14.34
C HIS A 258 -13.03 15.11 12.88
N MET A 259 -13.33 14.12 12.04
CA MET A 259 -12.88 14.03 10.66
C MET A 259 -14.07 13.77 9.74
N GLY A 260 -14.17 14.59 8.70
CA GLY A 260 -15.19 14.47 7.65
C GLY A 260 -14.48 14.17 6.34
N VAL A 261 -14.11 12.92 6.17
CA VAL A 261 -13.18 12.45 5.16
C VAL A 261 -13.95 12.25 3.84
N LYS A 262 -13.80 13.20 2.92
CA LYS A 262 -14.58 13.26 1.66
C LYS A 262 -13.97 12.43 0.55
N ILE A 263 -14.65 11.38 0.12
CA ILE A 263 -14.20 10.47 -0.94
C ILE A 263 -14.50 11.09 -2.32
N PRO A 264 -13.48 11.35 -3.16
CA PRO A 264 -13.67 11.81 -4.52
C PRO A 264 -14.40 10.78 -5.39
N LYS A 265 -15.20 11.25 -6.35
CA LYS A 265 -15.86 10.40 -7.37
C LYS A 265 -14.91 9.52 -8.19
N VAL A 266 -13.67 9.97 -8.36
CA VAL A 266 -12.63 9.32 -9.18
C VAL A 266 -11.65 8.49 -8.35
N HIS A 267 -11.95 8.28 -7.06
CA HIS A 267 -11.12 7.45 -6.20
C HIS A 267 -11.20 5.98 -6.64
N GLN A 268 -10.07 5.28 -6.66
CA GLN A 268 -10.05 3.84 -6.94
C GLN A 268 -10.80 3.03 -5.88
N SER A 269 -11.45 1.94 -6.32
CA SER A 269 -12.00 0.90 -5.47
C SER A 269 -10.94 -0.15 -5.15
N GLY A 270 -10.97 -0.75 -3.97
CA GLY A 270 -10.00 -1.78 -3.58
C GLY A 270 -9.69 -1.79 -2.09
N LEU A 271 -8.64 -2.56 -1.73
CA LEU A 271 -8.17 -2.68 -0.35
C LEU A 271 -7.13 -1.60 0.02
N PHE A 272 -7.46 -0.85 1.05
CA PHE A 272 -6.63 0.14 1.74
C PHE A 272 -6.53 -0.23 3.22
N TRP A 273 -5.88 0.62 3.99
CA TRP A 273 -5.76 0.45 5.43
C TRP A 273 -5.50 1.79 6.11
N TYR A 274 -5.64 1.82 7.42
CA TYR A 274 -5.32 2.98 8.24
C TYR A 274 -4.42 2.57 9.39
N HIS A 275 -3.57 3.48 9.83
CA HIS A 275 -2.69 3.25 10.96
C HIS A 275 -2.29 4.54 11.66
N SER A 276 -1.75 4.43 12.87
CA SER A 276 -1.08 5.59 13.48
C SER A 276 0.15 5.97 12.68
N HIS A 277 0.28 7.26 12.39
CA HIS A 277 1.39 7.89 11.69
C HIS A 277 2.05 8.95 12.59
N ALA A 278 2.03 8.70 13.90
CA ALA A 278 2.53 9.62 14.90
C ALA A 278 4.05 9.64 14.84
N HIS A 279 4.65 10.73 14.36
CA HIS A 279 6.09 10.81 14.16
C HIS A 279 6.89 10.36 15.41
N SER A 280 7.91 9.52 15.24
CA SER A 280 8.74 8.93 16.31
C SER A 280 8.05 7.90 17.21
N LEU A 281 6.76 7.66 16.99
CA LEU A 281 5.93 6.70 17.72
C LEU A 281 5.20 5.72 16.78
N SER A 282 5.21 5.95 15.47
CA SER A 282 4.50 5.20 14.43
C SER A 282 4.88 3.71 14.50
N ASP A 283 6.18 3.41 14.55
CA ASP A 283 6.73 2.06 14.69
C ASP A 283 6.17 1.35 15.92
N THR A 284 6.29 2.00 17.09
CA THR A 284 5.84 1.41 18.35
C THR A 284 4.32 1.26 18.41
N GLN A 285 3.57 2.23 17.89
CA GLN A 285 2.11 2.25 17.97
C GLN A 285 1.48 1.22 17.02
N VAL A 286 2.02 1.07 15.82
CA VAL A 286 1.57 0.04 14.88
C VAL A 286 1.95 -1.36 15.37
N LEU A 287 3.19 -1.55 15.85
CA LEU A 287 3.62 -2.83 16.45
C LEU A 287 2.78 -3.23 17.67
N ALA A 288 2.23 -2.25 18.40
CA ALA A 288 1.36 -2.49 19.54
C ALA A 288 -0.09 -2.76 19.17
N GLY A 289 -0.54 -2.43 17.94
CA GLY A 289 -1.90 -2.70 17.50
C GLY A 289 -2.65 -1.57 16.76
N LEU A 290 -2.08 -0.37 16.57
CA LEU A 290 -2.82 0.76 15.96
C LEU A 290 -2.80 0.73 14.42
N SER A 291 -3.34 -0.34 13.83
CA SER A 291 -3.62 -0.46 12.39
C SER A 291 -4.89 -1.29 12.13
N GLY A 292 -5.58 -0.99 11.02
CA GLY A 292 -6.83 -1.64 10.61
C GLY A 292 -7.09 -1.50 9.10
N GLY A 293 -8.00 -2.32 8.55
CA GLY A 293 -8.28 -2.34 7.11
C GLY A 293 -9.38 -1.37 6.67
N MET A 294 -9.33 -0.96 5.40
CA MET A 294 -10.35 -0.13 4.75
C MET A 294 -10.66 -0.62 3.35
N ILE A 295 -11.93 -0.60 2.94
CA ILE A 295 -12.33 -1.00 1.58
C ILE A 295 -13.15 0.11 0.94
N ILE A 296 -12.68 0.57 -0.23
CA ILE A 296 -13.51 1.36 -1.13
C ILE A 296 -14.26 0.37 -2.04
N LYS A 297 -15.59 0.32 -1.91
CA LYS A 297 -16.44 -0.61 -2.66
C LYS A 297 -16.41 -0.33 -4.17
N GLY A 298 -16.66 -1.34 -4.98
CA GLY A 298 -16.82 -1.26 -6.44
C GLY A 298 -15.85 -2.10 -7.26
N SER A 299 -15.14 -3.06 -6.66
CA SER A 299 -14.17 -3.89 -7.42
C SER A 299 -14.83 -4.73 -8.53
N ASN A 300 -16.12 -5.07 -8.38
CA ASN A 300 -16.88 -5.82 -9.38
C ASN A 300 -17.09 -5.05 -10.69
N TYR A 301 -16.98 -3.71 -10.66
CA TYR A 301 -17.14 -2.91 -11.87
C TYR A 301 -15.92 -2.96 -12.79
N TYR A 302 -14.75 -3.35 -12.27
CA TYR A 302 -13.51 -3.37 -13.03
C TYR A 302 -13.32 -4.68 -13.77
N TYR A 303 -13.70 -5.80 -13.16
CA TYR A 303 -13.58 -7.11 -13.79
C TYR A 303 -14.91 -7.84 -13.80
N THR A 304 -15.40 -8.12 -15.02
CA THR A 304 -16.63 -8.86 -15.25
C THR A 304 -16.64 -10.19 -14.50
N ILE A 305 -15.50 -10.87 -14.36
CA ILE A 305 -15.43 -12.13 -13.60
C ILE A 305 -15.98 -12.02 -12.18
N LEU A 306 -15.82 -10.86 -11.51
CA LEU A 306 -16.30 -10.58 -10.15
C LEU A 306 -17.76 -10.14 -10.11
N ASP A 307 -18.34 -9.73 -11.24
CA ASP A 307 -19.70 -9.21 -11.31
C ASP A 307 -20.73 -10.29 -10.95
N PRO A 308 -21.63 -10.05 -9.97
CA PRO A 308 -22.58 -11.07 -9.52
C PRO A 308 -23.59 -11.49 -10.61
N THR A 309 -23.82 -10.66 -11.63
CA THR A 309 -24.76 -10.91 -12.74
C THR A 309 -24.04 -11.46 -13.97
N ASP A 310 -22.99 -10.77 -14.41
CA ASP A 310 -22.32 -11.03 -15.69
C ASP A 310 -21.04 -11.87 -15.56
N GLY A 311 -20.60 -12.13 -14.33
CA GLY A 311 -19.41 -12.93 -14.04
C GLY A 311 -19.61 -14.44 -14.16
N ILE A 312 -18.68 -15.19 -13.58
CA ILE A 312 -18.73 -16.65 -13.58
C ILE A 312 -19.81 -17.15 -12.64
N GLN A 313 -20.62 -18.09 -13.10
CA GLN A 313 -21.71 -18.66 -12.31
C GLN A 313 -21.36 -20.09 -11.91
N PRO A 314 -21.31 -20.41 -10.60
CA PRO A 314 -21.00 -21.76 -10.16
C PRO A 314 -22.13 -22.73 -10.52
N ASN A 315 -21.79 -23.97 -10.85
CA ASN A 315 -22.72 -25.05 -11.13
C ASN A 315 -22.52 -26.21 -10.13
N PRO A 316 -23.50 -26.52 -9.25
CA PRO A 316 -24.79 -25.84 -9.07
C PRO A 316 -24.66 -24.49 -8.37
N LEU A 317 -25.66 -23.62 -8.56
CA LEU A 317 -25.71 -22.29 -7.93
C LEU A 317 -25.60 -22.40 -6.40
N GLN A 318 -24.56 -21.81 -5.83
CA GLN A 318 -24.41 -21.63 -4.39
C GLN A 318 -24.83 -20.20 -4.02
N ILE A 319 -25.47 -20.05 -2.86
CA ILE A 319 -25.75 -18.72 -2.30
C ILE A 319 -24.41 -18.13 -1.85
N ILE A 320 -24.04 -17.01 -2.44
CA ILE A 320 -22.84 -16.23 -2.07
C ILE A 320 -23.22 -15.32 -0.89
N GLY A 321 -22.34 -15.23 0.11
CA GLY A 321 -22.64 -14.75 1.47
C GLY A 321 -23.10 -13.30 1.64
N ASN A 322 -23.22 -12.86 2.91
CA ASN A 322 -23.70 -11.53 3.32
C ASN A 322 -22.53 -10.56 3.59
N GLU A 323 -21.68 -10.34 2.59
CA GLU A 323 -20.58 -9.37 2.64
C GLU A 323 -21.09 -7.95 2.26
N PRO A 324 -20.38 -6.87 2.63
CA PRO A 324 -20.75 -5.50 2.27
C PRO A 324 -20.81 -5.27 0.74
N GLU A 325 -20.14 -6.12 -0.02
CA GLU A 325 -20.22 -6.19 -1.48
C GLU A 325 -20.61 -7.60 -1.94
N ARG A 326 -21.43 -7.68 -2.98
CA ARG A 326 -21.80 -8.95 -3.60
C ARG A 326 -20.94 -9.21 -4.84
N PHE A 327 -20.23 -10.33 -4.82
CA PHE A 327 -19.45 -10.83 -5.94
C PHE A 327 -20.03 -12.15 -6.48
N SER A 328 -19.63 -12.54 -7.69
CA SER A 328 -19.86 -13.88 -8.27
C SER A 328 -19.06 -15.00 -7.60
N VAL A 329 -18.06 -14.63 -6.79
CA VAL A 329 -17.13 -15.51 -6.08
C VAL A 329 -17.09 -15.15 -4.59
N ARG A 330 -16.64 -16.06 -3.73
CA ARG A 330 -16.51 -15.79 -2.30
C ARG A 330 -15.30 -14.89 -2.04
N GLN A 331 -15.50 -13.82 -1.28
CA GLN A 331 -14.45 -12.92 -0.82
C GLN A 331 -13.78 -13.44 0.46
N LYS A 332 -12.46 -13.25 0.56
CA LYS A 332 -11.71 -13.28 1.82
C LYS A 332 -10.91 -11.99 1.97
N VAL A 333 -10.97 -11.37 3.14
CA VAL A 333 -10.18 -10.18 3.49
C VAL A 333 -9.14 -10.61 4.51
N MET A 334 -7.87 -10.45 4.16
CA MET A 334 -6.72 -11.00 4.87
C MET A 334 -5.78 -9.87 5.28
N LEU A 335 -5.77 -9.55 6.56
CA LEU A 335 -4.95 -8.49 7.14
C LEU A 335 -3.84 -9.12 7.97
N PHE A 336 -2.61 -9.03 7.45
CA PHE A 336 -1.41 -9.45 8.16
C PHE A 336 -0.85 -8.28 8.95
N LYS A 337 -0.52 -8.53 10.21
CA LYS A 337 -0.01 -7.49 11.09
C LYS A 337 1.11 -8.03 11.96
N GLN A 338 2.18 -7.26 12.05
CA GLN A 338 3.31 -7.54 12.93
C GLN A 338 3.01 -7.01 14.32
N PHE A 339 2.86 -7.89 15.29
CA PHE A 339 2.74 -7.55 16.69
C PHE A 339 4.07 -7.68 17.40
N THR A 340 4.37 -6.73 18.28
CA THR A 340 5.38 -6.90 19.33
C THR A 340 4.78 -6.45 20.65
N ASP A 341 4.92 -7.29 21.66
CA ASP A 341 4.57 -6.95 23.04
C ASP A 341 5.53 -5.87 23.57
N VAL A 342 5.21 -4.63 23.25
CA VAL A 342 5.94 -3.43 23.67
C VAL A 342 5.45 -2.87 25.01
N VAL A 343 4.35 -3.44 25.54
CA VAL A 343 3.72 -3.02 26.80
C VAL A 343 4.12 -3.94 27.96
N GLY A 344 4.17 -5.25 27.72
CA GLY A 344 4.48 -6.29 28.70
C GLY A 344 5.97 -6.62 28.86
N GLU A 345 6.27 -7.47 29.86
CA GLU A 345 7.62 -7.96 30.15
C GLU A 345 7.90 -9.22 29.32
N GLY A 346 8.32 -9.06 28.06
CA GLY A 346 8.70 -10.23 27.26
C GLY A 346 9.14 -9.95 25.83
N GLY A 347 8.65 -8.86 25.21
CA GLY A 347 8.99 -8.55 23.82
C GLY A 347 8.62 -9.67 22.85
N LYS A 348 7.56 -10.45 23.18
CA LYS A 348 7.00 -11.49 22.31
C LYS A 348 6.64 -10.85 20.96
N ARG A 349 6.93 -11.56 19.87
CA ARG A 349 6.59 -11.11 18.52
C ARG A 349 5.59 -12.08 17.92
N CYS A 350 4.65 -11.57 17.15
CA CYS A 350 3.65 -12.41 16.49
C CYS A 350 3.35 -11.83 15.11
N PHE A 351 2.97 -12.69 14.18
CA PHE A 351 2.54 -12.27 12.85
C PHE A 351 1.22 -12.96 12.45
N PRO A 352 0.11 -12.64 13.13
CA PRO A 352 -1.19 -13.28 12.89
C PRO A 352 -1.89 -12.75 11.62
N LEU A 353 -2.87 -13.53 11.16
CA LEU A 353 -3.82 -13.20 10.11
C LEU A 353 -5.21 -12.95 10.72
N ASN A 354 -5.76 -11.75 10.55
CA ASN A 354 -7.07 -11.30 11.07
C ASN A 354 -7.29 -11.35 12.59
N ASP A 355 -6.44 -12.04 13.37
CA ASP A 355 -6.44 -12.25 14.85
C ASP A 355 -6.01 -13.69 15.21
N LYS A 356 -5.74 -14.53 14.20
CA LYS A 356 -5.45 -15.96 14.34
C LYS A 356 -4.03 -16.27 13.92
N VAL A 357 -3.41 -17.23 14.60
CA VAL A 357 -2.14 -17.85 14.19
C VAL A 357 -2.46 -19.07 13.32
N ASN A 358 -1.93 -19.12 12.10
CA ASN A 358 -2.15 -20.21 11.13
C ASN A 358 -3.64 -20.66 10.97
N PRO A 359 -4.58 -19.75 10.66
CA PRO A 359 -5.99 -20.12 10.55
C PRO A 359 -6.25 -21.10 9.39
N GLN A 360 -7.33 -21.87 9.52
CA GLN A 360 -7.77 -22.83 8.51
C GLN A 360 -8.69 -22.16 7.49
N ILE A 361 -8.26 -22.13 6.23
CA ILE A 361 -9.00 -21.58 5.11
C ILE A 361 -9.60 -22.74 4.31
N THR A 362 -10.93 -22.77 4.18
CA THR A 362 -11.58 -23.80 3.37
C THR A 362 -11.86 -23.31 1.94
N ILE A 363 -11.61 -24.18 0.96
CA ILE A 363 -11.92 -23.99 -0.47
C ILE A 363 -12.41 -25.32 -1.08
N LYS A 364 -13.34 -25.27 -2.02
CA LYS A 364 -13.78 -26.49 -2.74
C LYS A 364 -12.89 -26.78 -3.94
N PRO A 365 -12.79 -28.05 -4.39
CA PRO A 365 -12.06 -28.38 -5.61
C PRO A 365 -12.59 -27.56 -6.78
N GLY A 366 -11.70 -26.87 -7.50
CA GLY A 366 -12.03 -25.99 -8.62
C GLY A 366 -12.75 -24.68 -8.28
N GLU A 367 -13.10 -24.42 -7.02
CA GLU A 367 -13.72 -23.15 -6.61
C GLU A 367 -12.77 -21.98 -6.84
N VAL A 368 -13.27 -20.91 -7.44
CA VAL A 368 -12.60 -19.61 -7.52
C VAL A 368 -13.02 -18.78 -6.33
N GLN A 369 -12.04 -18.30 -5.56
CA GLN A 369 -12.23 -17.35 -4.47
C GLN A 369 -11.47 -16.04 -4.77
N PHE A 370 -11.96 -14.94 -4.22
CA PHE A 370 -11.35 -13.61 -4.35
C PHE A 370 -10.73 -13.20 -3.02
N TRP A 371 -9.40 -13.13 -2.95
CA TRP A 371 -8.67 -12.82 -1.73
C TRP A 371 -8.07 -11.42 -1.81
N ARG A 372 -8.41 -10.57 -0.84
CA ARG A 372 -7.84 -9.24 -0.65
C ARG A 372 -6.84 -9.32 0.49
N ILE A 373 -5.55 -9.15 0.21
CA ILE A 373 -4.46 -9.36 1.16
C ILE A 373 -3.70 -8.05 1.38
N ALA A 374 -3.48 -7.67 2.62
CA ALA A 374 -2.68 -6.51 2.99
C ALA A 374 -1.65 -6.85 4.06
N ASN A 375 -0.44 -6.32 3.89
CA ASN A 375 0.56 -6.24 4.95
C ASN A 375 0.39 -4.90 5.67
N ILE A 376 -0.36 -4.91 6.78
CA ILE A 376 -0.65 -3.74 7.63
C ILE A 376 0.26 -3.68 8.86
N GLY A 377 1.41 -4.37 8.80
CA GLY A 377 2.46 -4.38 9.81
C GLY A 377 3.47 -3.23 9.65
N ALA A 378 4.41 -3.15 10.59
CA ALA A 378 5.38 -2.07 10.68
C ALA A 378 6.63 -2.27 9.79
N ASP A 379 7.26 -3.44 9.86
CA ASP A 379 8.61 -3.65 9.30
C ASP A 379 8.78 -4.96 8.51
N HIS A 380 7.95 -5.98 8.75
CA HIS A 380 8.15 -7.31 8.16
C HIS A 380 7.74 -7.41 6.69
N TYR A 381 8.62 -8.05 5.91
CA TYR A 381 8.36 -8.41 4.52
C TYR A 381 7.71 -9.79 4.45
N LEU A 382 6.85 -9.97 3.45
CA LEU A 382 6.30 -11.27 3.09
C LEU A 382 6.59 -11.57 1.63
N ASN A 383 6.78 -12.85 1.32
CA ASN A 383 6.68 -13.37 -0.04
C ASN A 383 5.59 -14.44 -0.08
N ILE A 384 4.34 -14.02 -0.30
CA ILE A 384 3.26 -14.98 -0.16
C ILE A 384 3.30 -15.99 -1.30
N ALA A 385 3.20 -17.28 -0.96
CA ALA A 385 3.08 -18.38 -1.91
C ALA A 385 2.10 -19.41 -1.37
N LEU A 386 1.47 -20.17 -2.26
CA LEU A 386 0.67 -21.34 -1.87
C LEU A 386 1.46 -22.61 -2.19
N GLU A 387 1.80 -23.36 -1.15
CA GLU A 387 2.69 -24.51 -1.25
C GLU A 387 2.05 -25.80 -0.74
N SER A 388 2.50 -26.92 -1.28
CA SER A 388 2.21 -28.27 -0.78
C SER A 388 3.52 -28.97 -0.44
N PHE A 389 3.50 -29.83 0.57
CA PHE A 389 4.68 -30.54 1.03
C PHE A 389 4.55 -32.03 0.74
N THR A 390 5.62 -32.61 0.20
CA THR A 390 5.75 -34.06 0.04
C THR A 390 6.89 -34.58 0.91
N GLU A 391 6.70 -35.73 1.55
CA GLU A 391 7.79 -36.36 2.30
C GLU A 391 8.70 -37.14 1.35
N ASP A 392 10.01 -36.92 1.45
CA ASP A 392 10.98 -37.76 0.76
C ASP A 392 11.09 -39.15 1.44
N GLY A 393 11.81 -40.08 0.80
CA GLY A 393 12.02 -41.42 1.37
C GLY A 393 12.88 -41.44 2.65
N GLN A 394 13.26 -40.27 3.18
CA GLN A 394 14.11 -40.04 4.35
C GLN A 394 13.40 -39.23 5.46
N GLY A 395 12.17 -38.77 5.25
CA GLY A 395 11.39 -38.00 6.23
C GLY A 395 11.52 -36.47 6.11
N ASN A 396 12.16 -35.94 5.07
CA ASN A 396 12.24 -34.50 4.84
C ASN A 396 11.03 -34.01 4.03
N LEU A 397 10.51 -32.84 4.39
CA LEU A 397 9.46 -32.16 3.61
C LEU A 397 10.07 -31.42 2.42
N ILE A 398 9.65 -31.78 1.22
CA ILE A 398 9.97 -31.10 -0.04
C ILE A 398 8.79 -30.22 -0.42
N PRO A 399 8.95 -28.88 -0.42
CA PRO A 399 7.90 -27.98 -0.83
C PRO A 399 7.73 -27.99 -2.36
N SER A 400 6.53 -27.65 -2.82
CA SER A 400 6.24 -27.37 -4.23
C SER A 400 5.08 -26.39 -4.35
N PHE A 401 5.13 -25.50 -5.36
CA PHE A 401 4.01 -24.60 -5.64
C PHE A 401 2.74 -25.38 -5.95
N VAL A 402 1.62 -24.90 -5.43
CA VAL A 402 0.30 -25.43 -5.73
C VAL A 402 -0.14 -24.89 -7.08
N GLU A 403 -0.11 -25.74 -8.10
CA GLU A 403 -0.46 -25.36 -9.48
C GLU A 403 -1.70 -26.13 -9.96
N PRO A 404 -2.93 -25.72 -9.55
CA PRO A 404 -4.13 -26.45 -9.91
C PRO A 404 -4.29 -26.50 -11.43
N ASN A 405 -4.35 -27.72 -11.98
CA ASN A 405 -4.39 -27.98 -13.42
C ASN A 405 -3.16 -27.48 -14.20
N GLY A 406 -2.00 -27.39 -13.55
CA GLY A 406 -0.72 -27.01 -14.17
C GLY A 406 -0.60 -25.52 -14.47
N HIS A 407 -1.26 -24.68 -13.66
CA HIS A 407 -1.20 -23.23 -13.77
C HIS A 407 -0.90 -22.61 -12.40
N PRO A 408 -0.18 -21.48 -12.35
CA PRO A 408 0.01 -20.73 -11.10
C PRO A 408 -1.31 -20.35 -10.44
N ASN A 409 -1.36 -20.39 -9.11
CA ASN A 409 -2.63 -20.25 -8.40
C ASN A 409 -3.02 -18.82 -8.02
N PHE A 410 -2.08 -17.87 -8.02
CA PHE A 410 -2.43 -16.46 -7.82
C PHE A 410 -2.65 -15.77 -9.15
N TYR A 411 -3.85 -15.22 -9.32
CA TYR A 411 -4.17 -14.31 -10.43
C TYR A 411 -4.36 -12.91 -9.87
N ILE A 412 -3.32 -12.07 -9.96
CA ILE A 412 -3.35 -10.69 -9.48
C ILE A 412 -4.36 -9.89 -10.29
N LEU A 413 -5.37 -9.34 -9.61
CA LEU A 413 -6.35 -8.41 -10.15
C LEU A 413 -6.00 -6.96 -9.81
N ALA A 414 -5.48 -6.70 -8.62
CA ALA A 414 -5.05 -5.37 -8.21
C ALA A 414 -3.84 -5.41 -7.29
N ARG A 415 -3.07 -4.33 -7.29
CA ARG A 415 -2.03 -4.06 -6.29
C ARG A 415 -2.17 -2.64 -5.81
N ASP A 416 -2.05 -2.44 -4.50
CA ASP A 416 -2.25 -1.14 -3.85
C ASP A 416 -3.60 -0.49 -4.23
N ALA A 417 -4.66 -1.31 -4.34
CA ALA A 417 -5.99 -0.94 -4.82
C ALA A 417 -6.06 -0.35 -6.25
N ASP A 418 -5.00 -0.54 -7.04
CA ASP A 418 -4.99 -0.23 -8.47
C ASP A 418 -5.06 -1.52 -9.29
N PHE A 419 -6.14 -1.66 -10.06
CA PHE A 419 -6.35 -2.82 -10.93
C PHE A 419 -5.27 -2.90 -12.01
N VAL A 420 -4.72 -4.10 -12.18
CA VAL A 420 -3.81 -4.37 -13.29
C VAL A 420 -4.60 -4.33 -14.60
N LYS A 421 -3.94 -4.01 -15.72
CA LYS A 421 -4.60 -3.93 -17.03
C LYS A 421 -5.25 -5.26 -17.45
N GLN A 422 -4.54 -6.35 -17.18
CA GLN A 422 -4.99 -7.73 -17.38
C GLN A 422 -4.46 -8.57 -16.21
N PRO A 423 -5.21 -9.58 -15.74
CA PRO A 423 -4.78 -10.40 -14.62
C PRO A 423 -3.42 -11.04 -14.85
N VAL A 424 -2.58 -11.05 -13.81
CA VAL A 424 -1.22 -11.62 -13.87
C VAL A 424 -1.20 -12.92 -13.08
N ALA A 425 -0.98 -14.05 -13.76
CA ALA A 425 -0.78 -15.34 -13.09
C ALA A 425 0.64 -15.43 -12.51
N THR A 426 0.76 -15.86 -11.26
CA THR A 426 2.04 -16.05 -10.58
C THR A 426 1.95 -17.05 -9.43
N ASN A 427 3.10 -17.61 -9.02
CA ASN A 427 3.21 -18.56 -7.92
C ASN A 427 3.49 -17.87 -6.58
N SER A 428 4.04 -16.65 -6.62
CA SER A 428 4.41 -15.88 -5.45
C SER A 428 4.15 -14.38 -5.64
N VAL A 429 3.89 -13.68 -4.54
CA VAL A 429 3.74 -12.22 -4.53
C VAL A 429 4.53 -11.64 -3.38
N LEU A 430 5.46 -10.74 -3.69
CA LEU A 430 6.17 -9.94 -2.71
C LEU A 430 5.22 -8.89 -2.11
N LEU A 431 5.06 -8.94 -0.78
CA LEU A 431 4.33 -7.97 0.03
C LEU A 431 5.23 -7.34 1.12
N PRO A 432 6.00 -6.29 0.80
CA PRO A 432 6.65 -5.44 1.79
C PRO A 432 5.62 -4.78 2.72
N PRO A 433 6.05 -4.23 3.87
CA PRO A 433 5.19 -3.41 4.71
C PRO A 433 4.37 -2.41 3.89
N ALA A 434 3.09 -2.26 4.22
CA ALA A 434 2.11 -1.38 3.59
C ALA A 434 1.53 -1.77 2.23
N THR A 435 2.07 -2.81 1.58
CA THR A 435 1.57 -3.23 0.27
C THR A 435 0.30 -4.07 0.36
N ARG A 436 -0.49 -3.99 -0.71
CA ARG A 436 -1.73 -4.76 -0.85
C ARG A 436 -1.77 -5.49 -2.19
N VAL A 437 -2.39 -6.65 -2.20
CA VAL A 437 -2.69 -7.39 -3.42
C VAL A 437 -4.09 -7.99 -3.34
N GLU A 438 -4.80 -7.96 -4.46
CA GLU A 438 -6.09 -8.61 -4.61
C GLU A 438 -5.96 -9.67 -5.69
N VAL A 439 -6.18 -10.93 -5.34
CA VAL A 439 -5.93 -12.09 -6.20
C VAL A 439 -7.18 -12.97 -6.33
N LEU A 440 -7.32 -13.67 -7.45
CA LEU A 440 -8.15 -14.88 -7.50
C LEU A 440 -7.28 -16.09 -7.13
N VAL A 441 -7.89 -17.03 -6.41
CA VAL A 441 -7.31 -18.32 -6.03
C VAL A 441 -8.25 -19.44 -6.45
N VAL A 442 -7.70 -20.53 -6.98
CA VAL A 442 -8.44 -21.69 -7.46
C VAL A 442 -8.17 -22.90 -6.55
N GLY A 443 -9.23 -23.56 -6.09
CA GLY A 443 -9.11 -24.82 -5.35
C GLY A 443 -8.55 -25.94 -6.24
N GLY A 444 -7.59 -26.69 -5.74
CA GLY A 444 -6.99 -27.81 -6.48
C GLY A 444 -7.73 -29.12 -6.28
N ASP A 445 -6.99 -30.21 -6.07
CA ASP A 445 -7.56 -31.55 -5.97
C ASP A 445 -8.28 -31.78 -4.63
N PRO A 446 -9.40 -32.55 -4.61
CA PRO A 446 -10.10 -32.90 -3.37
C PRO A 446 -9.18 -33.57 -2.34
N ASP A 447 -9.46 -33.33 -1.05
CA ASP A 447 -8.70 -33.89 0.08
C ASP A 447 -7.20 -33.51 0.07
N SER A 448 -6.89 -32.34 -0.52
CA SER A 448 -5.55 -31.76 -0.48
C SER A 448 -5.43 -30.70 0.61
N THR A 449 -4.26 -30.64 1.23
CA THR A 449 -3.88 -29.56 2.15
C THR A 449 -2.77 -28.73 1.50
N TYR A 450 -2.99 -27.42 1.46
CA TYR A 450 -2.00 -26.43 1.04
C TYR A 450 -1.66 -25.52 2.20
N HIS A 451 -0.55 -24.80 2.07
CA HIS A 451 -0.10 -23.85 3.07
C HIS A 451 0.15 -22.51 2.39
N LEU A 452 -0.54 -21.48 2.86
CA LEU A 452 -0.17 -20.11 2.54
C LEU A 452 1.07 -19.81 3.36
N VAL A 453 2.20 -19.60 2.70
CA VAL A 453 3.47 -19.33 3.36
C VAL A 453 3.99 -17.95 2.96
N SER A 454 4.87 -17.39 3.78
CA SER A 454 5.83 -16.40 3.33
C SER A 454 7.13 -17.11 3.03
N ASP A 455 7.44 -17.37 1.75
CA ASP A 455 8.66 -18.06 1.35
C ASP A 455 9.79 -17.09 0.96
N LEU A 456 10.68 -16.82 1.92
CA LEU A 456 11.87 -16.01 1.72
C LEU A 456 13.14 -16.87 1.71
N LYS A 457 13.05 -18.21 1.73
CA LYS A 457 14.24 -19.05 1.94
C LYS A 457 14.26 -20.40 1.23
N THR A 458 13.13 -21.01 0.89
CA THR A 458 13.11 -22.43 0.50
C THR A 458 13.51 -22.72 -0.95
N ASP A 459 14.28 -21.83 -1.59
CA ASP A 459 14.69 -21.89 -3.01
C ASP A 459 13.54 -21.95 -4.03
N LEU A 460 12.28 -22.27 -3.65
CA LEU A 460 11.12 -22.23 -4.54
C LEU A 460 10.81 -20.82 -5.01
N ALA A 461 10.75 -19.87 -4.08
CA ALA A 461 10.77 -18.44 -4.38
C ALA A 461 12.12 -17.80 -3.98
N GLY A 462 13.09 -18.60 -3.52
CA GLY A 462 14.38 -18.16 -2.99
C GLY A 462 15.33 -17.57 -4.02
N ASP A 463 15.27 -18.01 -5.29
CA ASP A 463 16.03 -17.39 -6.39
C ASP A 463 15.71 -15.88 -6.52
N GLU A 464 14.52 -15.44 -6.11
CA GLU A 464 14.16 -14.02 -6.14
C GLU A 464 14.60 -13.24 -4.89
N LYS A 465 14.75 -13.89 -3.74
CA LYS A 465 14.94 -13.23 -2.43
C LYS A 465 16.20 -12.37 -2.37
N ASP A 466 17.30 -12.84 -2.93
CA ASP A 466 18.57 -12.09 -2.99
C ASP A 466 18.44 -10.81 -3.84
N HIS A 467 17.49 -10.79 -4.79
CA HIS A 467 17.27 -9.65 -5.68
C HIS A 467 16.44 -8.52 -5.06
N TRP A 468 15.64 -8.76 -4.01
CA TRP A 468 14.70 -7.74 -3.53
C TRP A 468 14.57 -7.52 -2.02
N ALA A 469 14.83 -8.50 -1.16
CA ALA A 469 14.70 -8.34 0.30
C ALA A 469 16.03 -8.50 1.05
N SER A 470 17.18 -8.44 0.38
CA SER A 470 18.47 -8.55 1.06
C SER A 470 18.63 -7.49 2.17
N GLY A 471 19.06 -7.93 3.35
CA GLY A 471 19.15 -7.09 4.56
C GLY A 471 17.82 -6.60 5.15
N ALA A 472 16.66 -7.02 4.64
CA ALA A 472 15.35 -6.68 5.20
C ALA A 472 15.06 -7.45 6.51
N PRO A 473 14.29 -6.87 7.45
CA PRO A 473 13.86 -7.58 8.66
C PRO A 473 13.06 -8.85 8.33
N GLY A 474 13.38 -9.96 9.01
CA GLY A 474 12.64 -11.23 8.90
C GLY A 474 12.95 -12.08 7.65
N ASN A 475 13.92 -11.68 6.82
CA ASN A 475 14.21 -12.32 5.55
C ASN A 475 15.00 -13.65 5.62
N ASP A 476 15.34 -14.16 6.81
CA ASP A 476 16.20 -15.35 6.99
C ASP A 476 15.41 -16.65 7.22
N ARG A 477 14.08 -16.61 7.08
CA ARG A 477 13.12 -17.66 7.45
C ARG A 477 11.92 -17.66 6.49
N SER A 478 11.27 -18.81 6.40
CA SER A 478 9.94 -18.93 5.78
C SER A 478 8.91 -19.21 6.87
N TYR A 479 7.70 -18.66 6.71
CA TYR A 479 6.63 -18.68 7.71
C TYR A 479 5.39 -19.35 7.14
N VAL A 480 4.70 -20.18 7.93
CA VAL A 480 3.34 -20.63 7.57
C VAL A 480 2.35 -19.60 8.09
N LEU A 481 1.59 -19.00 7.17
CA LEU A 481 0.67 -17.91 7.44
C LEU A 481 -0.76 -18.41 7.63
N ALA A 482 -1.17 -19.43 6.88
CA ALA A 482 -2.45 -20.11 7.01
C ALA A 482 -2.39 -21.51 6.39
N THR A 483 -3.29 -22.39 6.81
CA THR A 483 -3.47 -23.71 6.20
C THR A 483 -4.73 -23.69 5.36
N VAL A 484 -4.65 -24.12 4.11
CA VAL A 484 -5.76 -24.11 3.17
C VAL A 484 -6.19 -25.55 2.89
N ASN A 485 -7.39 -25.91 3.32
CA ASN A 485 -7.96 -27.24 3.12
C ASN A 485 -8.88 -27.26 1.91
N VAL A 486 -8.60 -28.14 0.96
CA VAL A 486 -9.49 -28.42 -0.16
C VAL A 486 -10.52 -29.46 0.27
N GLU A 487 -11.80 -29.09 0.32
CA GLU A 487 -12.87 -29.98 0.77
C GLU A 487 -12.92 -31.28 -0.05
N ASP A 488 -13.20 -32.41 0.60
CA ASP A 488 -13.56 -33.67 -0.07
C ASP A 488 -15.01 -33.61 -0.60
N THR A 489 -15.22 -32.81 -1.64
CA THR A 489 -16.52 -32.58 -2.30
C THR A 489 -16.39 -32.62 -3.82
N ASP A 490 -17.54 -32.61 -4.51
CA ASP A 490 -17.57 -32.51 -5.97
C ASP A 490 -16.93 -31.19 -6.45
N THR A 491 -16.16 -31.27 -7.54
CA THR A 491 -15.52 -30.11 -8.16
C THR A 491 -16.56 -29.07 -8.62
N VAL A 492 -16.30 -27.80 -8.28
CA VAL A 492 -17.09 -26.67 -8.72
C VAL A 492 -16.73 -26.34 -10.16
N CYS A 493 -17.70 -26.44 -11.06
CA CYS A 493 -17.55 -26.01 -12.45
C CYS A 493 -18.26 -24.68 -12.68
N TYR A 494 -17.74 -23.88 -13.60
CA TYR A 494 -18.26 -22.54 -13.89
C TYR A 494 -18.81 -22.41 -15.30
N GLN A 495 -19.84 -21.58 -15.43
CA GLN A 495 -20.36 -21.11 -16.71
C GLN A 495 -20.14 -19.61 -16.84
N THR A 496 -19.92 -19.14 -18.06
CA THR A 496 -20.01 -17.71 -18.36
C THR A 496 -21.47 -17.26 -18.32
N ALA A 497 -21.74 -15.96 -18.12
CA ALA A 497 -23.09 -15.41 -18.21
C ALA A 497 -23.79 -15.70 -19.55
N ALA A 498 -23.04 -15.90 -20.63
CA ALA A 498 -23.56 -16.31 -21.94
C ALA A 498 -23.94 -17.81 -22.02
N GLY A 499 -23.77 -18.58 -20.94
CA GLY A 499 -24.11 -20.00 -20.85
C GLY A 499 -23.06 -20.97 -21.41
N GLY A 500 -21.81 -20.52 -21.59
CA GLY A 500 -20.71 -21.37 -22.04
C GLY A 500 -19.98 -22.00 -20.86
N ASP A 501 -19.89 -23.34 -20.83
CA ASP A 501 -19.12 -24.06 -19.80
C ASP A 501 -17.61 -23.75 -19.90
N LEU A 502 -16.99 -23.47 -18.76
CA LEU A 502 -15.55 -23.26 -18.62
C LEU A 502 -14.85 -24.58 -18.27
N ARG A 503 -13.84 -24.92 -19.06
CA ARG A 503 -13.02 -26.12 -18.86
C ARG A 503 -12.04 -25.92 -17.71
N LEU A 504 -12.05 -26.86 -16.77
CA LEU A 504 -11.07 -26.95 -15.68
C LEU A 504 -10.49 -28.36 -15.69
N GLY A 505 -9.23 -28.48 -16.11
CA GLY A 505 -8.58 -29.77 -16.30
C GLY A 505 -9.38 -30.72 -17.20
N ALA A 506 -9.43 -31.99 -16.81
CA ALA A 506 -10.26 -33.02 -17.44
C ALA A 506 -11.65 -33.16 -16.81
N ILE A 507 -11.93 -32.43 -15.73
CA ILE A 507 -13.08 -32.66 -14.83
C ILE A 507 -14.28 -31.82 -15.26
N CYS A 508 -14.09 -30.51 -15.49
CA CYS A 508 -15.16 -29.65 -16.01
C CYS A 508 -15.10 -29.60 -17.54
N PRO A 509 -16.17 -29.98 -18.28
CA PRO A 509 -16.20 -29.88 -19.73
C PRO A 509 -16.28 -28.40 -20.15
N GLY A 510 -15.70 -28.07 -21.30
CA GLY A 510 -15.77 -26.70 -21.84
C GLY A 510 -14.83 -26.51 -23.03
N ILE A 511 -15.09 -25.46 -23.82
CA ILE A 511 -14.24 -25.10 -24.96
C ILE A 511 -13.13 -24.14 -24.51
N GLN A 512 -13.51 -23.11 -23.75
CA GLN A 512 -12.59 -22.14 -23.16
C GLN A 512 -12.13 -22.65 -21.78
N THR A 513 -10.83 -22.57 -21.48
CA THR A 513 -10.34 -22.92 -20.14
C THR A 513 -10.62 -21.80 -19.15
N LEU A 514 -10.82 -22.15 -17.87
CA LEU A 514 -10.94 -21.17 -16.79
C LEU A 514 -9.72 -20.24 -16.74
N ASN A 515 -8.50 -20.80 -16.81
CA ASN A 515 -7.26 -20.03 -16.86
C ASN A 515 -7.26 -18.99 -18.00
N ASN A 516 -7.63 -19.40 -19.22
CA ASN A 516 -7.68 -18.47 -20.35
C ASN A 516 -8.84 -17.48 -20.20
N TYR A 517 -9.94 -17.85 -19.57
CA TYR A 517 -11.03 -16.91 -19.29
C TYR A 517 -10.59 -15.81 -18.31
N ILE A 518 -9.86 -16.17 -17.25
CA ILE A 518 -9.31 -15.23 -16.26
C ILE A 518 -8.26 -14.31 -16.92
N LEU A 519 -7.26 -14.88 -17.60
CA LEU A 519 -6.15 -14.10 -18.18
C LEU A 519 -6.57 -13.19 -19.35
N ASN A 520 -7.69 -13.47 -20.01
CA ASN A 520 -8.24 -12.62 -21.06
C ASN A 520 -9.28 -11.62 -20.55
N GLN A 521 -9.48 -11.50 -19.23
CA GLN A 521 -10.25 -10.37 -18.70
C GLN A 521 -9.47 -9.08 -18.97
N GLU A 522 -10.16 -8.08 -19.51
CA GLU A 522 -9.64 -6.72 -19.58
C GLU A 522 -10.37 -5.90 -18.53
N ALA A 523 -9.60 -5.20 -17.69
CA ALA A 523 -10.20 -4.31 -16.71
C ALA A 523 -10.98 -3.21 -17.44
N VAL A 524 -12.25 -2.99 -17.07
CA VAL A 524 -13.01 -1.83 -17.52
C VAL A 524 -12.25 -0.58 -17.06
N GLU A 525 -11.89 0.29 -18.01
CA GLU A 525 -11.19 1.52 -17.67
C GLU A 525 -12.07 2.42 -16.79
N SER A 526 -11.75 2.48 -15.50
CA SER A 526 -12.26 3.52 -14.62
C SER A 526 -11.72 4.88 -15.05
N ASP A 527 -12.57 5.91 -15.02
CA ASP A 527 -12.15 7.29 -15.27
C ASP A 527 -11.38 7.88 -14.07
N LYS A 528 -10.20 7.32 -13.76
CA LYS A 528 -9.25 7.90 -12.79
C LYS A 528 -8.82 9.27 -13.31
N LEU A 529 -8.58 10.25 -12.44
CA LEU A 529 -7.94 11.50 -12.90
C LEU A 529 -6.55 11.26 -13.50
N LEU A 530 -5.92 10.18 -13.08
CA LEU A 530 -4.62 9.76 -13.54
C LEU A 530 -4.65 9.41 -15.04
N PRO A 531 -3.63 9.80 -15.83
CA PRO A 531 -3.50 9.33 -17.21
C PRO A 531 -3.43 7.79 -17.25
N THR A 532 -3.76 7.18 -18.41
CA THR A 532 -3.55 5.74 -18.53
C THR A 532 -2.07 5.38 -18.36
N PRO A 533 -1.74 4.25 -17.73
CA PRO A 533 -0.35 3.85 -17.50
C PRO A 533 0.52 3.90 -18.76
N ASP A 534 0.04 3.32 -19.86
CA ASP A 534 0.73 3.32 -21.16
C ASP A 534 1.01 4.74 -21.68
N THR A 535 0.05 5.66 -21.50
CA THR A 535 0.22 7.05 -21.93
C THR A 535 1.33 7.70 -21.12
N LEU A 536 1.29 7.59 -19.79
CA LEU A 536 2.27 8.20 -18.89
C LEU A 536 3.68 7.57 -19.04
N ALA A 537 3.76 6.25 -19.26
CA ALA A 537 5.01 5.54 -19.54
C ALA A 537 5.64 5.95 -20.88
N SER A 538 4.83 6.28 -21.88
CA SER A 538 5.33 6.72 -23.19
C SER A 538 5.78 8.19 -23.26
N LEU A 539 5.51 8.99 -22.22
CA LEU A 539 5.94 10.40 -22.17
C LEU A 539 7.45 10.47 -21.96
N SER A 540 8.20 10.64 -23.03
CA SER A 540 9.68 10.68 -22.98
C SER A 540 10.25 11.92 -22.29
N GLU A 541 9.40 12.93 -22.03
CA GLU A 541 9.61 14.19 -21.28
C GLU A 541 8.36 15.06 -21.56
N CYS A 542 8.13 16.15 -20.82
CA CYS A 542 7.30 17.27 -21.33
C CYS A 542 8.00 18.05 -22.47
N GLY A 543 8.87 17.37 -23.23
CA GLY A 543 9.51 17.80 -24.47
C GLY A 543 8.57 17.64 -25.68
N PRO A 544 9.08 17.57 -26.93
CA PRO A 544 8.42 17.99 -28.19
C PRO A 544 7.02 17.42 -28.51
N GLY A 545 6.47 16.49 -27.71
CA GLY A 545 5.05 16.15 -27.67
C GLY A 545 4.12 17.28 -27.18
N SER A 546 4.54 18.09 -26.21
CA SER A 546 3.82 19.32 -25.80
C SER A 546 3.84 20.37 -26.92
N ALA A 547 4.99 20.52 -27.58
CA ALA A 547 5.12 21.30 -28.80
C ALA A 547 4.28 20.73 -29.95
N ARG A 548 4.09 19.40 -30.02
CA ARG A 548 3.23 18.73 -30.99
C ARG A 548 1.77 19.04 -30.72
N ILE A 549 1.27 18.95 -29.48
CA ILE A 549 -0.12 19.32 -29.15
C ILE A 549 -0.33 20.83 -29.28
N ALA A 550 0.63 21.68 -28.89
CA ALA A 550 0.57 23.12 -29.12
C ALA A 550 0.59 23.48 -30.62
N ASP A 551 1.41 22.82 -31.44
CA ASP A 551 1.43 22.99 -32.90
C ASP A 551 0.19 22.40 -33.57
N LEU A 552 -0.42 21.37 -32.97
CA LEU A 552 -1.72 20.83 -33.36
C LEU A 552 -2.86 21.78 -33.01
N LEU A 553 -2.90 22.35 -31.81
CA LEU A 553 -3.84 23.39 -31.43
C LEU A 553 -3.70 24.61 -32.34
N LYS A 554 -2.47 24.97 -32.71
CA LYS A 554 -2.17 26.04 -33.68
C LYS A 554 -2.64 25.68 -35.10
N THR A 555 -2.42 24.43 -35.54
CA THR A 555 -2.87 23.91 -36.84
C THR A 555 -4.39 23.80 -36.90
N TYR A 556 -5.01 23.39 -35.81
CA TYR A 556 -6.44 23.24 -35.62
C TYR A 556 -7.14 24.61 -35.57
N ARG A 557 -6.62 25.57 -34.79
CA ARG A 557 -7.06 26.99 -34.79
C ARG A 557 -7.00 27.59 -36.21
N LYS A 558 -5.98 27.25 -37.02
CA LYS A 558 -5.87 27.65 -38.44
C LYS A 558 -6.90 26.96 -39.35
N ARG A 559 -7.32 25.72 -39.06
CA ARG A 559 -8.34 24.99 -39.84
C ARG A 559 -9.74 25.50 -39.53
N VAL A 560 -10.12 25.62 -38.27
CA VAL A 560 -11.45 26.10 -37.83
C VAL A 560 -11.69 27.57 -38.22
N GLY A 561 -10.63 28.37 -38.35
CA GLY A 561 -10.71 29.75 -38.86
C GLY A 561 -11.10 29.89 -40.34
N LYS A 562 -11.13 28.80 -41.12
CA LYS A 562 -11.65 28.80 -42.50
C LYS A 562 -13.13 28.43 -42.48
N LYS A 563 -14.00 29.40 -42.83
CA LYS A 563 -15.46 29.22 -42.90
C LYS A 563 -15.87 27.90 -43.58
N GLY A 564 -16.56 27.03 -42.84
CA GLY A 564 -17.53 26.09 -43.43
C GLY A 564 -17.41 24.59 -43.15
N GLN A 565 -16.45 24.11 -42.35
CA GLN A 565 -16.41 22.70 -41.93
C GLN A 565 -15.97 22.58 -40.47
N ASP A 566 -16.93 22.48 -39.54
CA ASP A 566 -16.66 21.87 -38.24
C ASP A 566 -16.58 20.36 -38.49
N ASP A 567 -15.40 19.78 -38.34
CA ASP A 567 -15.26 18.32 -38.34
C ASP A 567 -15.88 17.72 -37.06
N GLU A 568 -16.18 16.42 -37.09
CA GLU A 568 -16.82 15.69 -35.98
C GLU A 568 -16.11 15.93 -34.64
N LYS A 569 -14.78 16.00 -34.65
CA LYS A 569 -13.94 16.19 -33.47
C LYS A 569 -13.97 17.63 -32.94
N THR A 570 -14.15 18.62 -33.82
CA THR A 570 -14.47 20.00 -33.42
C THR A 570 -15.79 20.09 -32.71
N GLN A 571 -16.79 19.37 -33.19
CA GLN A 571 -18.07 19.30 -32.53
C GLN A 571 -17.96 18.58 -31.18
N GLN A 572 -17.15 17.52 -31.07
CA GLN A 572 -16.84 16.85 -29.80
C GLN A 572 -16.19 17.83 -28.80
N LEU A 573 -15.15 18.57 -29.16
CA LEU A 573 -14.52 19.55 -28.26
C LEU A 573 -15.47 20.71 -27.88
N LYS A 574 -16.33 21.17 -28.80
CA LYS A 574 -17.37 22.18 -28.47
C LYS A 574 -18.44 21.62 -27.53
N ASN A 575 -18.86 20.37 -27.73
CA ASN A 575 -19.80 19.69 -26.85
C ASN A 575 -19.16 19.46 -25.47
N LEU A 576 -17.88 19.13 -25.41
CA LEU A 576 -17.11 18.97 -24.19
C LEU A 576 -17.02 20.28 -23.40
N ALA A 577 -16.67 21.39 -24.06
CA ALA A 577 -16.69 22.71 -23.45
C ALA A 577 -18.07 23.03 -22.85
N LYS A 578 -19.14 22.69 -23.56
CA LYS A 578 -20.51 22.86 -23.08
C LYS A 578 -20.86 21.93 -21.89
N LYS A 579 -20.39 20.67 -21.89
CA LYS A 579 -20.57 19.68 -20.82
C LYS A 579 -20.01 20.21 -19.50
N TYR A 580 -18.82 20.80 -19.52
CA TYR A 580 -18.15 21.38 -18.35
C TYR A 580 -18.37 22.90 -18.21
N HIS A 581 -19.50 23.41 -18.72
CA HIS A 581 -19.94 24.81 -18.54
C HIS A 581 -18.90 25.90 -18.89
N MET A 582 -17.99 25.62 -19.84
CA MET A 582 -16.93 26.53 -20.26
C MET A 582 -17.09 26.97 -21.72
N SER A 583 -16.49 28.12 -22.06
CA SER A 583 -16.46 28.55 -23.46
C SER A 583 -15.46 27.71 -24.25
N PHE A 584 -15.70 27.50 -25.55
CA PHE A 584 -14.74 26.80 -26.40
C PHE A 584 -13.36 27.47 -26.41
N LYS A 585 -13.32 28.81 -26.28
CA LYS A 585 -12.06 29.55 -26.13
C LYS A 585 -11.37 29.19 -24.80
N SER A 586 -12.12 29.17 -23.70
CA SER A 586 -11.63 28.80 -22.36
C SER A 586 -11.06 27.37 -22.36
N LEU A 587 -11.71 26.43 -23.04
CA LEU A 587 -11.19 25.08 -23.22
C LEU A 587 -9.82 25.09 -23.93
N LEU A 588 -9.71 25.83 -25.04
CA LEU A 588 -8.45 25.94 -25.78
C LEU A 588 -7.35 26.65 -24.98
N ASP A 589 -7.71 27.64 -24.17
CA ASP A 589 -6.78 28.36 -23.28
C ASP A 589 -6.35 27.46 -22.11
N LEU A 590 -7.26 26.65 -21.56
CA LEU A 590 -6.99 25.64 -20.53
C LEU A 590 -5.98 24.61 -21.04
N LEU A 591 -6.23 24.06 -22.24
CA LEU A 591 -5.31 23.15 -22.94
C LEU A 591 -3.93 23.78 -23.20
N ASP A 592 -3.89 25.01 -23.72
CA ASP A 592 -2.62 25.74 -23.94
C ASP A 592 -1.83 25.89 -22.61
N SER A 593 -2.54 26.12 -21.51
CA SER A 593 -1.92 26.36 -20.20
C SER A 593 -1.49 25.07 -19.49
N SER A 594 -2.11 23.93 -19.79
CA SER A 594 -1.81 22.63 -19.18
C SER A 594 -0.76 21.84 -19.95
N LEU A 595 -0.51 22.20 -21.21
CA LEU A 595 0.49 21.59 -22.10
C LEU A 595 1.91 22.08 -21.79
N CYS A 596 2.23 22.09 -20.50
CA CYS A 596 3.40 22.69 -19.85
C CYS A 596 3.16 24.12 -19.31
N ILE A 597 2.64 24.22 -18.08
CA ILE A 597 2.85 25.33 -17.11
C ILE A 597 4.26 25.95 -17.21
N THR A 598 4.41 27.09 -17.89
CA THR A 598 5.54 27.98 -17.60
C THR A 598 5.20 28.74 -16.32
N PRO A 599 5.94 28.61 -15.20
CA PRO A 599 5.67 29.41 -14.02
C PRO A 599 5.99 30.88 -14.29
N GLY A 600 5.21 31.78 -13.70
CA GLY A 600 5.57 33.19 -13.62
C GLY A 600 6.71 33.41 -12.61
N ASP A 601 7.36 34.57 -12.72
CA ASP A 601 8.60 34.99 -12.02
C ASP A 601 8.64 34.87 -10.48
N ALA A 602 7.56 34.41 -9.83
CA ALA A 602 7.50 34.18 -8.38
C ALA A 602 7.99 32.79 -7.95
N TYR A 603 8.13 31.83 -8.88
CA TYR A 603 8.63 30.48 -8.64
C TYR A 603 9.47 30.04 -9.85
N SER A 604 10.80 30.15 -9.76
CA SER A 604 11.72 29.93 -10.88
C SER A 604 12.19 28.48 -10.98
N ASP A 605 11.28 27.52 -11.14
CA ASP A 605 11.65 26.14 -11.51
C ASP A 605 10.67 25.58 -12.56
N PRO A 606 11.13 25.18 -13.75
CA PRO A 606 10.25 24.68 -14.82
C PRO A 606 9.78 23.23 -14.57
N LEU A 607 8.70 22.90 -15.27
CA LEU A 607 7.97 21.65 -15.29
C LEU A 607 8.71 20.42 -15.80
N THR A 608 8.28 19.25 -15.31
CA THR A 608 8.94 17.92 -15.41
C THR A 608 10.32 17.93 -14.78
N GLN A 609 10.35 17.82 -13.45
CA GLN A 609 11.60 17.61 -12.74
C GLN A 609 11.94 16.13 -12.75
N LYS A 610 13.13 15.80 -13.27
CA LYS A 610 13.83 14.60 -12.83
C LYS A 610 14.35 14.89 -11.43
N ARG A 611 14.06 14.00 -10.48
CA ARG A 611 14.50 14.17 -9.10
C ARG A 611 15.16 12.90 -8.64
N TYR A 612 16.14 13.02 -7.74
CA TYR A 612 16.92 11.91 -7.24
C TYR A 612 16.78 11.84 -5.74
N PHE A 613 16.30 10.71 -5.23
CA PHE A 613 16.02 10.46 -3.82
C PHE A 613 16.97 9.38 -3.32
N TYR A 614 17.93 9.76 -2.49
CA TYR A 614 18.96 8.87 -1.98
C TYR A 614 18.58 8.33 -0.62
N PHE A 615 18.44 7.01 -0.53
CA PHE A 615 18.31 6.27 0.72
C PHE A 615 19.71 5.94 1.22
N THR A 616 20.06 6.50 2.37
CA THR A 616 21.35 6.26 3.04
C THR A 616 21.12 6.05 4.53
N SER A 617 22.10 5.46 5.22
CA SER A 617 22.03 5.21 6.66
C SER A 617 23.38 5.44 7.32
N GLY A 618 23.42 5.97 8.54
CA GLY A 618 24.66 6.28 9.25
C GLY A 618 24.42 6.73 10.68
N ASP A 619 25.35 6.43 11.59
CA ASP A 619 25.25 6.74 13.03
C ASP A 619 23.92 6.31 13.68
N GLY A 620 23.37 5.17 13.23
CA GLY A 620 22.09 4.62 13.72
C GLY A 620 20.84 5.37 13.23
N LYS A 621 20.99 6.26 12.24
CA LYS A 621 19.91 7.01 11.59
C LYS A 621 19.74 6.60 10.13
N PHE A 622 18.56 6.92 9.60
CA PHE A 622 18.19 6.70 8.22
C PHE A 622 17.84 8.03 7.56
N PHE A 623 18.25 8.21 6.31
CA PHE A 623 18.12 9.47 5.59
C PHE A 623 17.51 9.23 4.21
N LEU A 624 16.61 10.11 3.79
CA LEU A 624 16.00 10.12 2.46
C LEU A 624 16.22 11.49 1.81
N THR A 625 17.42 11.71 1.27
CA THR A 625 17.80 13.05 0.80
C THR A 625 17.46 13.22 -0.67
N ALA A 626 16.73 14.29 -1.00
CA ALA A 626 16.21 14.51 -2.34
C ALA A 626 16.87 15.71 -3.06
N PHE A 627 17.30 15.50 -4.30
CA PHE A 627 17.99 16.49 -5.15
C PHE A 627 17.25 16.68 -6.48
N ASN A 628 17.47 17.82 -7.11
CA ASN A 628 16.93 18.12 -8.44
C ASN A 628 17.86 17.64 -9.56
N ASP A 629 19.11 17.33 -9.23
CA ASP A 629 20.11 16.81 -10.14
C ASP A 629 20.73 15.54 -9.54
N GLU A 630 21.20 14.64 -10.40
CA GLU A 630 21.95 13.47 -9.99
C GLU A 630 23.23 13.89 -9.28
N GLN A 631 23.54 13.22 -8.17
CA GLN A 631 24.76 13.46 -7.42
C GLN A 631 25.87 12.55 -7.94
N SER A 632 27.10 13.06 -8.04
CA SER A 632 28.27 12.29 -8.51
C SER A 632 28.64 11.10 -7.62
N ALA A 633 28.08 11.06 -6.41
CA ALA A 633 28.14 9.95 -5.46
C ALA A 633 26.98 10.12 -4.48
N PRO A 634 26.49 9.03 -3.85
CA PRO A 634 25.52 9.14 -2.77
C PRO A 634 26.00 10.12 -1.70
N PRO A 635 25.13 11.03 -1.21
CA PRO A 635 25.52 11.96 -0.17
C PRO A 635 25.94 11.20 1.09
N SER A 636 27.02 11.64 1.72
CA SER A 636 27.47 11.11 3.02
C SER A 636 26.37 11.22 4.10
N PHE A 637 26.59 10.65 5.30
CA PHE A 637 25.71 10.69 6.48
C PHE A 637 25.35 12.11 7.02
N GLN A 638 25.58 13.16 6.23
CA GLN A 638 25.17 14.55 6.46
C GLN A 638 23.76 14.86 5.90
N GLY A 639 22.96 13.83 5.60
CA GLY A 639 21.55 13.98 5.24
C GLY A 639 20.75 14.66 6.36
N GLN A 640 19.71 15.41 6.00
CA GLN A 640 18.80 15.99 6.99
C GLN A 640 17.78 14.93 7.40
N VAL A 641 17.61 14.71 8.70
CA VAL A 641 16.48 13.93 9.21
C VAL A 641 15.17 14.70 9.01
N TYR A 642 14.05 13.98 9.14
CA TYR A 642 12.71 14.59 9.14
C TYR A 642 12.61 15.79 10.09
N ASN A 643 11.89 16.81 9.64
CA ASN A 643 11.49 17.95 10.44
C ASN A 643 10.12 18.41 9.95
N GLY A 644 9.07 18.21 10.76
CA GLY A 644 7.69 18.57 10.41
C GLY A 644 7.47 20.05 10.04
N ASN A 645 8.39 20.94 10.45
CA ASN A 645 8.33 22.37 10.12
C ASN A 645 9.08 22.75 8.83
N ARG A 646 9.75 21.80 8.18
CA ARG A 646 10.51 22.02 6.94
C ARG A 646 9.71 21.46 5.77
N ILE A 647 9.63 22.21 4.68
CA ILE A 647 9.16 21.69 3.39
C ILE A 647 10.38 21.24 2.61
N ASP A 648 10.49 19.95 2.32
CA ASP A 648 11.63 19.36 1.62
C ASP A 648 11.46 19.48 0.11
N LYS A 649 10.23 19.29 -0.38
CA LYS A 649 9.90 19.39 -1.80
C LYS A 649 8.58 20.12 -2.04
N ILE A 650 8.52 20.79 -3.18
CA ILE A 650 7.31 21.42 -3.70
C ILE A 650 7.06 20.88 -5.11
N SER A 651 5.81 20.53 -5.38
CA SER A 651 5.29 20.16 -6.70
C SER A 651 4.01 20.94 -6.97
N ALA A 652 3.59 21.07 -8.22
CA ALA A 652 2.36 21.78 -8.59
C ALA A 652 1.32 20.86 -9.23
N VAL A 653 0.05 21.18 -8.99
CA VAL A 653 -1.05 20.52 -9.71
C VAL A 653 -0.92 20.79 -11.20
N GLY A 654 -0.92 19.71 -12.00
CA GLY A 654 -0.66 19.69 -13.43
C GLY A 654 0.73 19.16 -13.80
N ASP A 655 1.62 18.97 -12.82
CA ASP A 655 2.96 18.44 -13.07
C ASP A 655 2.92 16.93 -13.31
N ILE A 656 3.89 16.45 -14.09
CA ILE A 656 4.26 15.04 -14.15
C ILE A 656 5.75 15.01 -13.79
N GLU A 657 6.15 14.17 -12.85
CA GLU A 657 7.54 14.10 -12.39
C GLU A 657 8.11 12.69 -12.55
N GLU A 658 9.42 12.60 -12.78
CA GLU A 658 10.16 11.33 -12.85
C GLU A 658 11.15 11.32 -11.69
N TRP A 659 10.98 10.36 -10.78
CA TRP A 659 11.81 10.25 -9.58
C TRP A 659 12.67 9.00 -9.67
N HIS A 660 13.97 9.18 -9.49
CA HIS A 660 14.95 8.12 -9.34
C HIS A 660 15.14 7.85 -7.84
N LEU A 661 14.62 6.73 -7.37
CA LEU A 661 14.78 6.26 -6.01
C LEU A 661 16.07 5.44 -5.94
N VAL A 662 17.12 6.05 -5.39
CA VAL A 662 18.49 5.51 -5.32
C VAL A 662 18.71 4.88 -3.96
N ASN A 663 18.68 3.55 -3.87
CA ASN A 663 19.04 2.86 -2.64
C ASN A 663 20.55 2.61 -2.60
N ALA A 664 21.27 3.49 -1.91
CA ALA A 664 22.72 3.39 -1.73
C ALA A 664 23.11 2.55 -0.50
N THR A 665 22.16 1.95 0.19
CA THR A 665 22.44 1.02 1.30
C THR A 665 22.47 -0.42 0.79
N THR A 666 23.01 -1.32 1.62
CA THR A 666 22.95 -2.76 1.34
C THR A 666 21.63 -3.41 1.77
N ALA A 667 20.76 -2.69 2.47
CA ALA A 667 19.49 -3.20 2.96
C ALA A 667 18.35 -2.73 2.06
N ALA A 668 17.31 -3.54 1.90
CA ALA A 668 16.11 -3.12 1.18
C ALA A 668 15.35 -2.03 1.95
N HIS A 669 14.72 -1.13 1.20
CA HIS A 669 13.82 -0.09 1.71
C HIS A 669 12.47 -0.18 1.01
N VAL A 670 11.39 0.21 1.69
CA VAL A 670 10.06 0.34 1.06
C VAL A 670 9.76 1.81 0.90
N PHE A 671 9.60 2.34 -0.31
CA PHE A 671 9.20 3.74 -0.51
C PHE A 671 7.69 3.87 -0.56
N HIS A 672 7.16 4.86 0.16
CA HIS A 672 5.76 5.26 0.13
C HIS A 672 5.62 6.78 -0.04
N ILE A 673 4.59 7.22 -0.76
CA ILE A 673 4.17 8.63 -0.87
C ILE A 673 2.67 8.75 -0.60
N HIS A 674 2.29 9.70 0.24
CA HIS A 674 0.89 9.92 0.58
C HIS A 674 0.13 10.57 -0.58
N GLN A 675 -1.21 10.38 -0.61
CA GLN A 675 -2.17 10.99 -1.54
C GLN A 675 -2.00 10.67 -3.03
N LEU A 676 -0.89 10.07 -3.43
CA LEU A 676 -0.45 9.98 -4.80
C LEU A 676 -0.14 8.54 -5.16
N ASP A 677 -0.46 8.22 -6.40
CA ASP A 677 -0.02 6.99 -7.01
C ASP A 677 1.00 7.29 -8.11
N PHE A 678 1.88 6.33 -8.37
CA PHE A 678 2.97 6.43 -9.35
C PHE A 678 3.09 5.15 -10.19
N LEU A 679 3.73 5.27 -11.34
CA LEU A 679 4.11 4.11 -12.17
C LEU A 679 5.56 3.77 -11.93
N VAL A 680 5.88 2.49 -11.86
CA VAL A 680 7.26 2.00 -11.90
C VAL A 680 7.60 1.69 -13.36
N THR A 681 8.66 2.30 -13.89
CA THR A 681 9.00 2.19 -15.32
C THR A 681 10.32 1.49 -15.59
N GLU A 682 11.27 1.56 -14.66
CA GLU A 682 12.60 1.01 -14.83
C GLU A 682 13.21 0.65 -13.48
N VAL A 683 14.04 -0.40 -13.47
CA VAL A 683 14.91 -0.73 -12.34
C VAL A 683 16.34 -0.94 -12.82
N ILE A 684 17.30 -0.61 -11.97
CA ILE A 684 18.71 -0.95 -12.10
C ILE A 684 19.08 -1.78 -10.88
N LEU A 685 19.48 -3.03 -11.12
CA LEU A 685 19.70 -4.05 -10.10
C LEU A 685 21.17 -4.53 -10.11
N PRO A 686 21.71 -4.95 -8.95
CA PRO A 686 23.05 -5.53 -8.89
C PRO A 686 23.14 -6.91 -9.55
N GLU A 687 22.01 -7.59 -9.71
CA GLU A 687 21.91 -8.94 -10.26
C GLU A 687 20.85 -8.97 -11.37
N ASP A 688 21.03 -9.85 -12.36
CA ASP A 688 20.10 -9.99 -13.48
C ASP A 688 18.91 -10.86 -13.05
N PRO A 689 17.69 -10.29 -12.92
CA PRO A 689 16.50 -11.06 -12.55
C PRO A 689 16.08 -12.07 -13.63
N CYS A 690 16.66 -11.98 -14.83
CA CYS A 690 16.39 -12.89 -15.95
C CYS A 690 17.49 -13.95 -16.13
N SER A 691 18.45 -14.03 -15.21
CA SER A 691 19.55 -15.00 -15.29
C SER A 691 19.01 -16.43 -15.41
N GLY A 692 19.53 -17.19 -16.38
CA GLY A 692 19.12 -18.59 -16.59
C GLY A 692 17.90 -18.79 -17.49
N LEU A 693 17.14 -17.74 -17.83
CA LEU A 693 16.06 -17.83 -18.81
C LEU A 693 16.61 -17.94 -20.24
N LEU A 694 16.00 -18.79 -21.06
CA LEU A 694 16.38 -18.91 -22.46
C LEU A 694 15.78 -17.73 -23.26
N PRO A 695 16.57 -17.05 -24.12
CA PRO A 695 16.06 -15.93 -24.91
C PRO A 695 14.86 -16.32 -25.77
N GLY A 696 13.70 -15.69 -25.52
CA GLY A 696 12.50 -15.85 -26.33
C GLY A 696 11.59 -17.02 -26.02
N THR A 697 11.85 -17.81 -24.98
CA THR A 697 10.97 -18.92 -24.57
C THR A 697 10.20 -18.66 -23.27
N ASP A 698 10.70 -17.77 -22.41
CA ASP A 698 10.13 -17.52 -21.07
C ASP A 698 9.77 -16.04 -20.86
N ILE A 699 8.79 -15.77 -19.99
CA ILE A 699 8.43 -14.42 -19.54
C ILE A 699 9.36 -14.08 -18.37
N CYS A 700 10.23 -13.08 -18.52
CA CYS A 700 11.00 -12.56 -17.39
C CYS A 700 10.17 -11.55 -16.59
N THR A 701 10.22 -11.64 -15.26
CA THR A 701 9.54 -10.72 -14.36
C THR A 701 10.46 -10.25 -13.23
N TYR A 702 10.19 -9.06 -12.71
CA TYR A 702 10.74 -8.55 -11.45
C TYR A 702 9.59 -8.13 -10.55
N ASN A 703 9.41 -8.75 -9.37
CA ASN A 703 8.29 -8.48 -8.46
C ASN A 703 6.93 -8.47 -9.21
N ASN A 704 6.71 -9.52 -10.00
CA ASN A 704 5.60 -9.71 -10.93
C ASN A 704 5.47 -8.69 -12.07
N TYR A 705 6.29 -7.63 -12.15
CA TYR A 705 6.36 -6.74 -13.31
C TYR A 705 7.01 -7.47 -14.47
N ARG A 706 6.34 -7.49 -15.63
CA ARG A 706 6.92 -8.05 -16.85
C ARG A 706 8.07 -7.16 -17.34
N ILE A 707 9.22 -7.75 -17.61
CA ILE A 707 10.36 -7.04 -18.17
C ILE A 707 10.23 -7.00 -19.68
N VAL A 708 10.31 -5.80 -20.25
CA VAL A 708 10.19 -5.58 -21.69
C VAL A 708 11.58 -5.76 -22.32
N PRO A 709 11.74 -6.70 -23.29
CA PRO A 709 13.01 -6.81 -24.01
C PRO A 709 13.32 -5.54 -24.78
N GLU A 710 14.56 -5.06 -24.71
CA GLU A 710 14.96 -3.81 -25.37
C GLU A 710 15.06 -3.96 -26.90
N ASP A 711 15.36 -5.17 -27.40
CA ASP A 711 15.67 -5.43 -28.80
C ASP A 711 15.04 -6.72 -29.34
N TYR A 712 15.03 -6.86 -30.68
CA TYR A 712 14.62 -8.08 -31.38
C TYR A 712 15.44 -9.33 -30.99
N ASP A 713 16.63 -9.13 -30.39
CA ASP A 713 17.49 -10.20 -29.88
C ASP A 713 17.06 -10.71 -28.48
N LEU A 714 15.94 -10.19 -27.94
CA LEU A 714 15.28 -10.66 -26.71
C LEU A 714 16.15 -10.53 -25.45
N GLN A 715 17.09 -9.58 -25.42
CA GLN A 715 17.79 -9.21 -24.21
C GLN A 715 16.83 -8.42 -23.30
N PHE A 716 16.55 -8.97 -22.11
CA PHE A 716 15.60 -8.38 -21.15
C PHE A 716 16.20 -7.20 -20.37
N CYS A 717 17.48 -7.31 -19.96
CA CYS A 717 18.17 -6.27 -19.20
C CYS A 717 19.54 -5.93 -19.82
N GLN A 718 19.87 -4.64 -19.83
CA GLN A 718 21.14 -4.12 -20.29
C GLN A 718 22.19 -4.21 -19.16
N SER A 719 23.21 -5.04 -19.33
CA SER A 719 24.36 -5.11 -18.42
C SER A 719 25.26 -3.88 -18.54
N GLY A 720 25.95 -3.53 -17.46
CA GLY A 720 26.94 -2.44 -17.44
C GLY A 720 26.39 -1.10 -16.96
N ALA A 721 25.20 -1.12 -16.36
CA ALA A 721 24.62 0.05 -15.73
C ALA A 721 25.39 0.43 -14.46
N GLU A 722 25.45 1.73 -14.17
CA GLU A 722 26.09 2.23 -12.95
C GLU A 722 25.19 1.98 -11.73
N LEU A 723 25.75 1.36 -10.69
CA LEU A 723 25.10 1.11 -9.42
C LEU A 723 25.40 2.26 -8.43
N PRO A 724 24.59 2.43 -7.37
CA PRO A 724 24.80 3.48 -6.37
C PRO A 724 26.17 3.49 -5.69
N ASP A 725 26.84 2.35 -5.57
CA ASP A 725 28.21 2.23 -5.04
C ASP A 725 29.31 2.65 -6.04
N GLY A 726 28.93 3.02 -7.26
CA GLY A 726 29.80 3.50 -8.34
C GLY A 726 30.40 2.40 -9.20
N THR A 727 30.01 1.14 -9.04
CA THR A 727 30.40 0.07 -9.98
C THR A 727 29.55 0.14 -11.25
N SER A 728 30.07 -0.40 -12.36
CA SER A 728 29.38 -0.42 -13.67
C SER A 728 29.07 -1.85 -14.11
N ASP A 729 28.60 -2.66 -13.18
CA ASP A 729 28.24 -4.08 -13.38
C ASP A 729 26.74 -4.36 -13.13
N GLY A 730 25.93 -3.31 -12.96
CA GLY A 730 24.49 -3.44 -12.79
C GLY A 730 23.73 -3.79 -14.07
N TYR A 731 22.48 -4.18 -13.90
CA TYR A 731 21.53 -4.56 -14.95
C TYR A 731 20.37 -3.58 -14.98
N ARG A 732 20.20 -2.86 -16.09
CA ARG A 732 19.06 -1.97 -16.32
C ARG A 732 17.94 -2.73 -17.02
N CYS A 733 16.74 -2.72 -16.44
CA CYS A 733 15.58 -3.44 -16.95
C CYS A 733 14.40 -2.48 -17.12
N GLN A 734 13.79 -2.45 -18.31
CA GLN A 734 12.55 -1.71 -18.56
C GLN A 734 11.35 -2.53 -18.12
N LEU A 735 10.41 -1.92 -17.39
CA LEU A 735 9.24 -2.60 -16.86
C LEU A 735 7.99 -2.25 -17.66
N GLU A 736 7.18 -3.26 -17.97
CA GLU A 736 5.83 -3.06 -18.47
C GLU A 736 4.95 -2.55 -17.32
N THR A 737 4.24 -1.45 -17.54
CA THR A 737 3.40 -0.87 -16.49
C THR A 737 2.17 -1.74 -16.21
N GLN A 738 1.97 -2.10 -14.95
CA GLN A 738 0.87 -2.96 -14.50
C GLN A 738 -0.17 -2.20 -13.67
N GLY A 739 -0.33 -0.89 -13.92
CA GLY A 739 -1.11 0.00 -13.06
C GLY A 739 -0.24 0.84 -12.13
N TYR A 740 -0.90 1.68 -11.35
CA TYR A 740 -0.30 2.59 -10.37
C TYR A 740 -0.02 1.90 -9.03
N ARG A 741 0.95 2.43 -8.29
CA ARG A 741 1.31 2.02 -6.93
C ARG A 741 1.46 3.24 -6.06
N ASP A 742 1.25 3.10 -4.76
CA ASP A 742 1.63 4.09 -3.76
C ASP A 742 2.83 3.62 -2.93
N VAL A 743 3.20 2.33 -3.05
CA VAL A 743 4.29 1.68 -2.34
C VAL A 743 5.16 0.89 -3.31
N ILE A 744 6.49 0.94 -3.15
CA ILE A 744 7.41 0.11 -3.94
C ILE A 744 8.63 -0.33 -3.13
N ASN A 745 9.04 -1.58 -3.35
CA ASN A 745 10.27 -2.10 -2.78
C ASN A 745 11.51 -1.58 -3.53
N LEU A 746 12.55 -1.23 -2.78
CA LEU A 746 13.83 -0.75 -3.25
C LEU A 746 14.93 -1.71 -2.76
N PRO A 747 15.40 -2.65 -3.60
CA PRO A 747 16.48 -3.57 -3.22
C PRO A 747 17.76 -2.82 -2.81
N GLY A 748 18.64 -3.48 -2.06
CA GLY A 748 19.96 -2.91 -1.74
C GLY A 748 20.78 -2.63 -2.99
N ASN A 749 21.54 -1.52 -2.97
CA ASN A 749 22.39 -1.09 -4.08
C ASN A 749 21.67 -1.03 -5.44
N SER A 750 20.48 -0.43 -5.47
CA SER A 750 19.62 -0.40 -6.66
C SER A 750 19.10 1.01 -6.98
N ILE A 751 18.56 1.18 -8.18
CA ILE A 751 17.85 2.39 -8.60
C ILE A 751 16.49 1.99 -9.15
N THR A 752 15.42 2.58 -8.63
CA THR A 752 14.05 2.40 -9.16
C THR A 752 13.56 3.73 -9.71
N THR A 753 13.14 3.75 -10.97
CA THR A 753 12.58 4.94 -11.62
C THR A 753 11.06 4.88 -11.59
N ILE A 754 10.44 5.91 -10.99
CA ILE A 754 8.98 6.06 -10.92
C ILE A 754 8.50 7.33 -11.61
N ARG A 755 7.24 7.34 -12.04
CA ARG A 755 6.57 8.52 -12.63
C ARG A 755 5.31 8.88 -11.88
N ILE A 756 5.22 10.14 -11.46
CA ILE A 756 4.17 10.64 -10.58
C ILE A 756 3.38 11.75 -11.30
N PRO A 757 2.09 11.54 -11.60
CA PRO A 757 1.21 12.58 -12.14
C PRO A 757 0.54 13.37 -11.00
N PHE A 758 0.97 14.61 -10.78
CA PHE A 758 0.36 15.56 -9.84
C PHE A 758 -0.92 16.17 -10.42
N VAL A 759 -1.86 15.35 -10.86
CA VAL A 759 -3.05 15.80 -11.61
C VAL A 759 -4.31 15.89 -10.74
N ASN A 760 -4.28 15.39 -9.51
CA ASN A 760 -5.41 15.48 -8.61
C ASN A 760 -5.37 16.76 -7.77
N PRO A 761 -6.30 17.72 -7.94
CA PRO A 761 -6.31 18.94 -7.13
C PRO A 761 -6.73 18.72 -5.67
N PHE A 762 -7.34 17.57 -5.31
CA PHE A 762 -7.76 17.27 -3.93
C PHE A 762 -6.58 17.17 -2.95
N ILE A 763 -5.41 16.77 -3.45
CA ILE A 763 -4.18 16.56 -2.65
C ILE A 763 -3.45 17.87 -2.31
N THR A 764 -4.00 19.02 -2.71
CA THR A 764 -3.36 20.32 -2.49
C THR A 764 -3.18 20.55 -0.98
N GLY A 765 -1.93 20.66 -0.55
CA GLY A 765 -1.58 20.74 0.87
C GLY A 765 -0.17 20.26 1.14
N ILE A 766 0.10 19.88 2.39
CA ILE A 766 1.38 19.31 2.83
C ILE A 766 1.10 17.90 3.30
N PHE A 767 1.88 16.94 2.83
CA PHE A 767 1.87 15.54 3.25
C PHE A 767 3.29 14.98 3.14
N VAL A 768 3.47 13.67 3.34
CA VAL A 768 4.81 13.07 3.42
C VAL A 768 5.10 12.04 2.35
N TYR A 769 6.40 11.80 2.16
CA TYR A 769 6.94 10.61 1.52
C TYR A 769 8.03 10.04 2.44
N HIS A 770 8.15 8.73 2.52
CA HIS A 770 9.02 8.07 3.50
C HIS A 770 9.39 6.65 3.14
N CYS A 771 10.28 6.07 3.94
CA CYS A 771 10.41 4.64 4.00
C CYS A 771 9.29 4.05 4.86
N HIS A 772 8.61 3.00 4.40
CA HIS A 772 7.53 2.34 5.14
C HIS A 772 7.99 1.16 6.00
N ILE A 773 9.30 1.00 6.18
CA ILE A 773 9.82 0.29 7.35
C ILE A 773 9.71 1.33 8.48
N LEU A 774 8.70 1.23 9.33
CA LEU A 774 8.36 2.29 10.29
C LEU A 774 9.52 2.60 11.22
N ASN A 775 10.37 1.60 11.53
CA ASN A 775 11.59 1.84 12.26
C ASN A 775 12.56 2.82 11.56
N HIS A 776 12.62 2.79 10.23
CA HIS A 776 13.40 3.72 9.42
C HIS A 776 12.71 5.10 9.34
N GLU A 777 11.38 5.12 9.20
CA GLU A 777 10.55 6.34 9.21
C GLU A 777 10.80 7.16 10.49
N ASP A 778 10.61 6.54 11.65
CA ASP A 778 10.72 7.17 12.97
C ASP A 778 12.15 7.65 13.27
N ARG A 779 13.14 7.01 12.65
CA ARG A 779 14.57 7.38 12.77
C ARG A 779 15.04 8.39 11.73
N GLY A 780 14.11 8.96 10.96
CA GLY A 780 14.33 10.17 10.17
C GLY A 780 14.14 10.02 8.66
N MET A 781 13.79 8.83 8.15
CA MET A 781 13.63 8.55 6.71
C MET A 781 12.24 8.94 6.18
N MET A 782 11.81 10.15 6.55
CA MET A 782 10.54 10.76 6.17
C MET A 782 10.78 12.23 5.84
N HIS A 783 9.98 12.78 4.91
CA HIS A 783 10.12 14.16 4.45
C HIS A 783 8.78 14.74 3.99
N ASN A 784 8.66 16.07 4.10
CA ASN A 784 7.44 16.78 3.72
C ASN A 784 7.46 17.17 2.23
N LEU A 785 6.40 16.83 1.52
CA LEU A 785 6.05 17.32 0.20
C LEU A 785 4.89 18.31 0.30
N LYS A 786 5.04 19.47 -0.35
CA LYS A 786 3.96 20.42 -0.55
C LYS A 786 3.48 20.38 -1.99
N VAL A 787 2.21 20.06 -2.20
CA VAL A 787 1.56 20.22 -3.50
C VAL A 787 0.81 21.55 -3.53
N ALA A 788 1.23 22.44 -4.44
CA ALA A 788 0.59 23.73 -4.66
C ALA A 788 -0.36 23.67 -5.85
N ASN A 789 -1.46 24.42 -5.80
CA ASN A 789 -2.37 24.58 -6.93
C ASN A 789 -2.35 26.04 -7.44
N PRO A 790 -1.27 26.49 -8.09
CA PRO A 790 -1.06 27.90 -8.43
C PRO A 790 -2.10 28.44 -9.43
N LYS A 791 -2.74 27.57 -10.20
CA LYS A 791 -3.76 27.92 -11.18
C LYS A 791 -5.20 27.71 -10.69
N SER A 792 -5.36 27.29 -9.44
CA SER A 792 -6.66 26.97 -8.86
C SER A 792 -7.46 25.96 -9.69
N TYR A 793 -6.76 24.98 -10.28
CA TYR A 793 -7.36 23.89 -11.03
C TYR A 793 -8.41 23.20 -10.18
N LYS A 794 -9.60 23.05 -10.73
CA LYS A 794 -10.69 22.27 -10.14
C LYS A 794 -10.69 20.86 -10.71
N LEU A 795 -11.40 19.97 -10.03
CA LEU A 795 -11.66 18.62 -10.54
C LEU A 795 -12.21 18.65 -11.98
N GLU A 796 -13.18 19.53 -12.23
CA GLU A 796 -13.78 19.73 -13.55
C GLU A 796 -12.76 20.12 -14.62
N ASP A 797 -11.77 20.96 -14.28
CA ASP A 797 -10.72 21.36 -15.21
C ASP A 797 -9.86 20.15 -15.60
N MET A 798 -9.52 19.30 -14.63
CA MET A 798 -8.67 18.12 -14.86
C MET A 798 -9.39 17.03 -15.65
N LEU A 799 -10.67 16.77 -15.35
CA LEU A 799 -11.51 15.88 -16.15
C LEU A 799 -11.67 16.39 -17.59
N THR A 800 -11.89 17.70 -17.74
CA THR A 800 -11.99 18.32 -19.06
C THR A 800 -10.69 18.17 -19.83
N LEU A 801 -9.54 18.40 -19.19
CA LEU A 801 -8.21 18.26 -19.79
C LEU A 801 -7.93 16.83 -20.25
N LYS A 802 -8.27 15.83 -19.43
CA LYS A 802 -8.14 14.41 -19.77
C LYS A 802 -8.97 14.08 -21.01
N GLU A 803 -10.27 14.39 -21.01
CA GLU A 803 -11.19 14.09 -22.11
C GLU A 803 -10.79 14.84 -23.40
N ALA A 804 -10.38 16.10 -23.28
CA ALA A 804 -9.93 16.90 -24.42
C ALA A 804 -8.60 16.41 -25.01
N THR A 805 -7.65 16.00 -24.17
CA THR A 805 -6.35 15.46 -24.62
C THR A 805 -6.55 14.16 -25.38
N ARG A 806 -7.45 13.30 -24.93
CA ARG A 806 -7.83 12.07 -25.64
C ARG A 806 -8.37 12.36 -27.05
N ILE A 807 -9.34 13.28 -27.17
CA ILE A 807 -9.91 13.71 -28.47
C ILE A 807 -8.81 14.27 -29.40
N LEU A 808 -7.84 15.00 -28.84
CA LEU A 808 -6.70 15.54 -29.57
C LEU A 808 -5.69 14.47 -30.00
N ILE A 809 -5.42 13.45 -29.20
CA ILE A 809 -4.54 12.34 -29.57
C ILE A 809 -5.14 11.55 -30.74
N ASP A 810 -6.45 11.29 -30.69
CA ASP A 810 -7.17 10.60 -31.76
C ASP A 810 -7.16 11.38 -33.08
N LEU A 811 -7.03 12.71 -33.05
CA LEU A 811 -6.84 13.54 -34.25
C LEU A 811 -5.52 13.23 -34.98
N ILE A 812 -4.52 12.66 -34.29
CA ILE A 812 -3.14 12.52 -34.76
C ILE A 812 -2.81 11.10 -35.16
N ARG A 813 -3.38 10.09 -34.49
CA ARG A 813 -3.21 8.69 -34.90
C ARG A 813 -4.05 8.46 -36.16
N PRO A 814 -3.46 8.25 -37.37
CA PRO A 814 -4.24 7.68 -38.45
C PRO A 814 -4.72 6.31 -37.95
N ARG A 815 -6.02 6.01 -38.11
CA ARG A 815 -6.45 4.61 -37.98
C ARG A 815 -5.53 3.77 -38.86
N PRO A 816 -5.03 2.61 -38.40
CA PRO A 816 -4.60 1.61 -39.36
C PRO A 816 -5.77 1.44 -40.34
N LEU A 817 -5.49 1.51 -41.65
CA LEU A 817 -6.48 1.08 -42.62
C LEU A 817 -6.86 -0.37 -42.29
N PRO A 818 -8.15 -0.73 -42.39
CA PRO A 818 -8.63 -2.05 -42.03
C PRO A 818 -7.93 -3.17 -42.82
#